data_AF-E8WKF2-F1
#
_entry.id   AF-E8WKF2-F1
#
_cell.length_a   1.000
_cell.length_b   1.000
_cell.length_c   1.000
_cell.angle_alpha   90.00
_cell.angle_beta   90.00
_cell.angle_gamma   90.00
#
_symmetry.space_group_name_H-M   'P 1'
#
loop_
_entity.id
_entity.type
_entity.pdbx_description
1 polymer ?
#
loop_
_entity_poly.entity_id
_entity_poly.type
_entity_poly.pdbx_seq_one_letter_code
_entity_poly.pdbx_strand_id
1 'polypeptide(L)'
;MKKARLIALYLPQFHPIPENDAWWGPGFTEWTNTAKAKPLFIGHQQPNLPADLGFYDLRLPEAREEQANMAREYGIEGFCYWHYWFGGGKRLLERPFREVVQSGKPDFPFCLAWANHTWSGVWHGCPDRILIEQTYPGVEDYTDHFYAMLDAFRDPRYMKVNGKNIFGIYKPKDLKEPELFMNTWRELAAKEGLGGFHFVAMVDFPWGPVEGGFDAYTSNPPVAMVTRQDVQPLNEELEKEILKLRFFSKEKPELPQVYSYKSFVANAFPDNTLRRDYYPCVVPNWDNTPRSGKNGFVLHGSTPQLYEQHLEEAVDLVDDRPEDERVIFVKSWNEWAETNYLEPDLRWGKAYLDATLRAVTRDRSDQIRVHFVNVRTLHHSPHSGYDRFMDYIPARRLPRARGWEQVDEERREQLFRQAKEEVSWYNPSDVEMEAGVNDLDAGSGRHVCHYLYGENSLYHTQASTSPNKKIFVSFHQPPEAHEQFVKTREPLKSVDGIIVVGTNQIPYFSQFVDRSKIHFVPHGVDTDFFKPNPAAKKENRILFVGNWLRDFETLVAVSKILAAKAPHLVLDVVTLDRNRHFFDACPNVRFHCGIPEAELLSKYQEALLLVVPMKDCTANNSVLEGMACGLPIVTTDVGGIRDYVNDACATLCKPGDSAAMAHAVLRLVSDQKALEEMGSNSRQKSLEFGWPAVSEMLMEAYRKSFRN
;
A
#
# COMPACT_ATOMS: atom_id res chain seq x y z
N MET A 1 -8.00 -19.37 -15.64
CA MET A 1 -8.19 -18.22 -16.56
C MET A 1 -7.26 -17.12 -16.08
N LYS A 2 -6.43 -16.53 -16.96
CA LYS A 2 -5.46 -15.50 -16.55
C LYS A 2 -6.22 -14.26 -16.07
N LYS A 3 -5.84 -13.72 -14.90
CA LYS A 3 -6.56 -12.57 -14.30
C LYS A 3 -6.16 -11.23 -14.89
N ALA A 4 -5.00 -11.15 -15.54
CA ALA A 4 -4.48 -9.97 -16.20
C ALA A 4 -3.73 -10.33 -17.50
N ARG A 5 -3.62 -9.34 -18.38
CA ARG A 5 -2.92 -9.38 -19.67
C ARG A 5 -1.53 -8.81 -19.50
N LEU A 6 -0.54 -9.67 -19.25
CA LEU A 6 0.84 -9.24 -19.03
C LEU A 6 1.57 -9.02 -20.36
N ILE A 7 2.06 -7.80 -20.57
CA ILE A 7 2.83 -7.40 -21.76
C ILE A 7 4.24 -7.03 -21.31
N ALA A 8 5.25 -7.85 -21.65
CA ALA A 8 6.62 -7.57 -21.25
C ALA A 8 7.34 -6.70 -22.29
N LEU A 9 7.99 -5.62 -21.85
CA LEU A 9 8.86 -4.81 -22.71
C LEU A 9 10.05 -5.64 -23.17
N TYR A 10 10.38 -5.55 -24.44
CA TYR A 10 11.37 -6.40 -25.09
C TYR A 10 12.40 -5.55 -25.84
N LEU A 11 13.67 -5.69 -25.45
CA LEU A 11 14.80 -4.96 -26.00
C LEU A 11 15.44 -5.74 -27.15
N PRO A 12 15.53 -5.18 -28.37
CA PRO A 12 16.13 -5.87 -29.52
C PRO A 12 17.67 -5.85 -29.53
N GLN A 13 18.34 -5.16 -28.60
CA GLN A 13 19.78 -4.83 -28.63
C GLN A 13 20.70 -5.96 -28.13
N PHE A 14 20.55 -7.17 -28.67
CA PHE A 14 21.44 -8.31 -28.41
C PHE A 14 22.06 -8.84 -29.71
N HIS A 15 22.44 -7.90 -30.58
CA HIS A 15 23.15 -8.17 -31.84
C HIS A 15 23.94 -6.91 -32.21
N PRO A 16 25.09 -7.05 -32.90
CA PRO A 16 25.86 -5.90 -33.35
C PRO A 16 25.18 -5.19 -34.52
N ILE A 17 25.30 -3.86 -34.55
CA ILE A 17 24.93 -3.01 -35.69
C ILE A 17 26.09 -2.06 -35.99
N PRO A 18 26.25 -1.59 -37.25
CA PRO A 18 27.36 -0.72 -37.64
C PRO A 18 27.48 0.54 -36.78
N GLU A 19 26.36 1.15 -36.40
CA GLU A 19 26.32 2.36 -35.59
C GLU A 19 26.87 2.12 -34.17
N ASN A 20 26.41 1.07 -33.50
CA ASN A 20 26.91 0.70 -32.17
C ASN A 20 28.38 0.30 -32.21
N ASP A 21 28.81 -0.42 -33.24
CA ASP A 21 30.22 -0.75 -33.43
C ASP A 21 31.10 0.50 -33.59
N ALA A 22 30.60 1.51 -34.31
CA ALA A 22 31.27 2.79 -34.46
C ALA A 22 31.28 3.65 -33.17
N TRP A 23 30.27 3.50 -32.31
CA TRP A 23 30.17 4.25 -31.06
C TRP A 23 30.92 3.62 -29.90
N TRP A 24 30.88 2.29 -29.79
CA TRP A 24 31.29 1.55 -28.58
C TRP A 24 32.39 0.52 -28.82
N GLY A 25 32.76 0.30 -30.10
CA GLY A 25 33.77 -0.65 -30.52
C GLY A 25 33.20 -1.91 -31.18
N PRO A 26 34.00 -2.63 -31.98
CA PRO A 26 33.51 -3.75 -32.79
C PRO A 26 32.85 -4.87 -31.98
N GLY A 27 31.69 -5.34 -32.44
CA GLY A 27 30.94 -6.44 -31.84
C GLY A 27 30.14 -6.02 -30.61
N PHE A 28 29.82 -4.73 -30.44
CA PHE A 28 29.11 -4.26 -29.26
C PHE A 28 27.67 -4.81 -29.22
N THR A 29 27.31 -5.39 -28.08
CA THR A 29 25.94 -5.76 -27.71
C THR A 29 25.72 -5.39 -26.24
N GLU A 30 24.48 -5.44 -25.76
CA GLU A 30 24.18 -5.21 -24.34
C GLU A 30 24.94 -6.17 -23.41
N TRP A 31 25.26 -7.39 -23.87
CA TRP A 31 26.10 -8.33 -23.13
C TRP A 31 27.47 -7.78 -22.77
N THR A 32 28.02 -6.86 -23.57
CA THR A 32 29.30 -6.21 -23.27
C THR A 32 29.26 -5.46 -21.95
N ASN A 33 28.16 -4.76 -21.66
CA ASN A 33 28.00 -4.02 -20.41
C ASN A 33 27.72 -4.97 -19.24
N THR A 34 26.80 -5.92 -19.43
CA THR A 34 26.44 -6.92 -18.42
C THR A 34 27.66 -7.73 -17.96
N ALA A 35 28.46 -8.25 -18.89
CA ALA A 35 29.61 -9.09 -18.55
C ALA A 35 30.77 -8.31 -17.89
N LYS A 36 30.87 -6.99 -18.13
CA LYS A 36 31.92 -6.13 -17.55
C LYS A 36 31.55 -5.56 -16.19
N ALA A 37 30.28 -5.63 -15.80
CA ALA A 37 29.78 -5.07 -14.55
C ALA A 37 30.51 -5.66 -13.33
N LYS A 38 30.68 -4.85 -12.30
CA LYS A 38 31.36 -5.24 -11.05
C LYS A 38 30.60 -4.70 -9.85
N PRO A 39 30.65 -5.39 -8.70
CA PRO A 39 30.12 -4.84 -7.46
C PRO A 39 30.78 -3.49 -7.13
N LEU A 40 29.95 -2.49 -6.86
CA LEU A 40 30.38 -1.14 -6.46
C LEU A 40 30.28 -0.88 -4.94
N PHE A 41 29.55 -1.72 -4.21
CA PHE A 41 29.40 -1.64 -2.74
C PHE A 41 29.14 -3.03 -2.14
N ILE A 42 29.16 -3.12 -0.81
CA ILE A 42 28.97 -4.39 -0.10
C ILE A 42 27.54 -4.88 -0.31
N GLY A 43 27.39 -6.14 -0.67
CA GLY A 43 26.08 -6.72 -1.01
C GLY A 43 25.58 -6.35 -2.42
N HIS A 44 26.28 -5.51 -3.18
CA HIS A 44 25.95 -5.21 -4.57
C HIS A 44 26.21 -6.43 -5.46
N GLN A 45 25.20 -6.85 -6.21
CA GLN A 45 25.25 -8.07 -7.03
C GLN A 45 25.40 -7.74 -8.50
N GLN A 46 26.66 -7.76 -8.94
CA GLN A 46 27.06 -7.69 -10.34
C GLN A 46 28.31 -8.57 -10.55
N PRO A 47 28.56 -9.09 -11.76
CA PRO A 47 27.63 -9.10 -12.89
C PRO A 47 26.49 -10.11 -12.68
N ASN A 48 25.29 -9.79 -13.16
CA ASN A 48 24.21 -10.77 -13.27
C ASN A 48 24.29 -11.50 -14.60
N LEU A 49 24.28 -12.84 -14.57
CA LEU A 49 24.57 -13.68 -15.73
C LEU A 49 23.36 -14.54 -16.11
N PRO A 50 23.05 -14.68 -17.42
CA PRO A 50 21.97 -15.54 -17.89
C PRO A 50 22.24 -17.01 -17.55
N ALA A 51 21.17 -17.74 -17.21
CA ALA A 51 21.21 -19.19 -16.99
C ALA A 51 20.88 -19.96 -18.28
N ASP A 52 19.60 -20.17 -18.55
CA ASP A 52 19.12 -21.15 -19.53
C ASP A 52 19.49 -20.80 -20.98
N LEU A 53 19.44 -19.51 -21.36
CA LEU A 53 19.64 -19.05 -22.74
C LEU A 53 21.07 -18.57 -23.03
N GLY A 54 21.90 -18.42 -22.01
CA GLY A 54 23.25 -17.87 -22.14
C GLY A 54 23.30 -16.48 -22.79
N PHE A 55 24.47 -16.13 -23.32
CA PHE A 55 24.70 -14.86 -24.05
C PHE A 55 24.21 -14.99 -25.50
N TYR A 56 22.89 -14.99 -25.69
CA TYR A 56 22.26 -15.22 -27.00
C TYR A 56 22.46 -14.07 -28.00
N ASP A 57 22.20 -14.34 -29.28
CA ASP A 57 22.11 -13.35 -30.35
C ASP A 57 20.71 -13.36 -30.96
N LEU A 58 20.03 -12.21 -30.98
CA LEU A 58 18.63 -12.11 -31.43
C LEU A 58 18.43 -12.22 -32.95
N ARG A 59 19.51 -12.36 -33.72
CA ARG A 59 19.44 -12.78 -35.13
C ARG A 59 19.14 -14.28 -35.26
N LEU A 60 19.37 -15.06 -34.21
CA LEU A 60 19.04 -16.49 -34.19
C LEU A 60 17.55 -16.67 -33.89
N PRO A 61 16.78 -17.33 -34.79
CA PRO A 61 15.37 -17.64 -34.53
C PRO A 61 15.14 -18.46 -33.26
N GLU A 62 16.03 -19.41 -32.97
CA GLU A 62 15.92 -20.33 -31.83
C GLU A 62 15.90 -19.57 -30.49
N ALA A 63 16.73 -18.52 -30.36
CA ALA A 63 16.73 -17.69 -29.16
C ALA A 63 15.38 -16.99 -28.94
N ARG A 64 14.81 -16.44 -30.02
CA ARG A 64 13.49 -15.76 -29.97
C ARG A 64 12.36 -16.74 -29.69
N GLU A 65 12.42 -17.94 -30.25
CA GLU A 65 11.45 -19.01 -30.00
C GLU A 65 11.48 -19.49 -28.55
N GLU A 66 12.65 -19.75 -27.99
CA GLU A 66 12.76 -20.17 -26.59
C GLU A 66 12.31 -19.07 -25.61
N GLN A 67 12.62 -17.80 -25.90
CA GLN A 67 12.11 -16.67 -25.12
C GLN A 67 10.58 -16.61 -25.13
N ALA A 68 9.96 -16.75 -26.31
CA ALA A 68 8.51 -16.74 -26.43
C ALA A 68 7.85 -17.96 -25.76
N ASN A 69 8.48 -19.14 -25.86
CA ASN A 69 8.01 -20.36 -25.20
C ASN A 69 7.99 -20.20 -23.68
N MET A 70 9.10 -19.71 -23.12
CA MET A 70 9.23 -19.45 -21.70
C MET A 70 8.25 -18.36 -21.22
N ALA A 71 8.14 -17.25 -21.95
CA ALA A 71 7.20 -16.18 -21.61
C ALA A 71 5.75 -16.70 -21.55
N ARG A 72 5.33 -17.52 -22.52
CA ARG A 72 4.00 -18.13 -22.57
C ARG A 72 3.74 -19.06 -21.37
N GLU A 73 4.70 -19.92 -21.04
CA GLU A 73 4.63 -20.87 -19.93
C GLU A 73 4.39 -20.16 -18.60
N TYR A 74 5.03 -18.99 -18.40
CA TYR A 74 5.02 -18.25 -17.15
C TYR A 74 4.06 -17.06 -17.11
N GLY A 75 3.04 -17.09 -17.95
CA GLY A 75 1.90 -16.18 -17.81
C GLY A 75 1.97 -14.89 -18.62
N ILE A 76 3.09 -14.58 -19.29
CA ILE A 76 3.19 -13.44 -20.22
C ILE A 76 2.26 -13.70 -21.42
N GLU A 77 1.50 -12.69 -21.82
CA GLU A 77 0.60 -12.77 -22.98
C GLU A 77 1.34 -12.44 -24.27
N GLY A 78 2.20 -11.42 -24.25
CA GLY A 78 2.95 -10.99 -25.42
C GLY A 78 4.11 -10.06 -25.10
N PHE A 79 4.90 -9.76 -26.12
CA PHE A 79 6.03 -8.83 -26.03
C PHE A 79 5.70 -7.47 -26.64
N CYS A 80 6.10 -6.40 -25.95
CA CYS A 80 6.10 -5.05 -26.51
C CYS A 80 7.52 -4.71 -26.97
N TYR A 81 7.77 -4.80 -28.26
CA TYR A 81 9.09 -4.53 -28.83
C TYR A 81 9.37 -3.04 -28.85
N TRP A 82 10.54 -2.65 -28.36
CA TRP A 82 11.07 -1.33 -28.62
C TRP A 82 11.34 -1.14 -30.12
N HIS A 83 10.70 -0.12 -30.69
CA HIS A 83 10.82 0.30 -32.07
C HIS A 83 11.48 1.66 -32.16
N TYR A 84 12.42 1.82 -33.10
CA TYR A 84 13.20 3.05 -33.27
C TYR A 84 13.02 3.62 -34.66
N TRP A 85 12.50 4.85 -34.70
CA TRP A 85 12.31 5.66 -35.90
C TRP A 85 12.74 7.09 -35.61
N PHE A 86 13.77 7.57 -36.29
CA PHE A 86 14.42 8.87 -36.02
C PHE A 86 13.96 9.99 -36.97
N GLY A 87 13.04 9.68 -37.88
CA GLY A 87 12.64 10.55 -38.99
C GLY A 87 13.46 10.32 -40.26
N GLY A 88 12.89 10.69 -41.41
CA GLY A 88 13.50 10.52 -42.73
C GLY A 88 13.73 9.05 -43.11
N GLY A 89 12.91 8.13 -42.60
CA GLY A 89 13.08 6.69 -42.86
C GLY A 89 14.16 5.99 -42.04
N LYS A 90 14.90 6.71 -41.17
CA LYS A 90 16.02 6.13 -40.42
C LYS A 90 15.52 5.26 -39.27
N ARG A 91 15.91 3.98 -39.30
CA ARG A 91 15.68 2.97 -38.26
C ARG A 91 17.00 2.43 -37.71
N LEU A 92 16.97 1.94 -36.49
CA LEU A 92 18.06 1.20 -35.84
C LEU A 92 17.47 0.00 -35.09
N LEU A 93 18.29 -1.06 -34.91
CA LEU A 93 17.94 -2.28 -34.17
C LEU A 93 16.71 -3.03 -34.71
N GLU A 94 16.26 -2.74 -35.93
CA GLU A 94 14.99 -3.23 -36.47
C GLU A 94 15.05 -4.70 -36.94
N ARG A 95 16.26 -5.23 -37.16
CA ARG A 95 16.44 -6.54 -37.79
C ARG A 95 15.73 -7.68 -37.06
N PRO A 96 15.89 -7.89 -35.74
CA PRO A 96 15.22 -9.00 -35.05
C PRO A 96 13.70 -8.94 -35.19
N PHE A 97 13.09 -7.76 -34.99
CA PHE A 97 11.64 -7.62 -35.09
C PHE A 97 11.15 -7.76 -36.54
N ARG A 98 11.86 -7.18 -37.51
CA ARG A 98 11.55 -7.36 -38.94
C ARG A 98 11.50 -8.84 -39.33
N GLU A 99 12.48 -9.62 -38.86
CA GLU A 99 12.51 -11.06 -39.10
C GLU A 99 11.36 -11.80 -38.37
N VAL A 100 10.89 -11.33 -37.21
CA VAL A 100 9.70 -11.91 -36.53
C VAL A 100 8.42 -11.74 -37.35
N VAL A 101 8.24 -10.57 -37.96
CA VAL A 101 7.10 -10.29 -38.84
C VAL A 101 7.20 -11.11 -40.12
N GLN A 102 8.38 -11.11 -40.77
CA GLN A 102 8.59 -11.80 -42.05
C GLN A 102 8.48 -13.33 -41.94
N SER A 103 8.99 -13.92 -40.86
CA SER A 103 8.98 -15.37 -40.67
C SER A 103 7.68 -15.91 -40.08
N GLY A 104 6.85 -15.05 -39.46
CA GLY A 104 5.72 -15.51 -38.64
C GLY A 104 6.16 -16.21 -37.35
N LYS A 105 7.45 -16.15 -36.98
CA LYS A 105 8.03 -16.84 -35.82
C LYS A 105 8.80 -15.88 -34.90
N PRO A 106 8.73 -16.03 -33.56
CA PRO A 106 7.93 -17.02 -32.84
C PRO A 106 6.42 -16.77 -32.94
N ASP A 107 5.60 -17.82 -32.85
CA ASP A 107 4.14 -17.69 -32.82
C ASP A 107 3.67 -17.19 -31.45
N PHE A 108 3.94 -15.92 -31.17
CA PHE A 108 3.68 -15.28 -29.88
C PHE A 108 3.14 -13.85 -30.09
N PRO A 109 2.12 -13.44 -29.32
CA PRO A 109 1.55 -12.10 -29.46
C PRO A 109 2.58 -11.00 -29.23
N PHE A 110 2.41 -9.88 -29.94
CA PHE A 110 3.28 -8.72 -29.78
C PHE A 110 2.57 -7.40 -30.02
N CYS A 111 3.13 -6.31 -29.48
CA CYS A 111 2.84 -4.95 -29.88
C CYS A 111 4.13 -4.13 -29.95
N LEU A 112 4.04 -2.86 -30.29
CA LEU A 112 5.18 -1.97 -30.46
C LEU A 112 5.12 -0.79 -29.50
N ALA A 113 6.29 -0.34 -29.05
CA ALA A 113 6.47 0.95 -28.42
C ALA A 113 7.55 1.75 -29.13
N TRP A 114 7.23 2.99 -29.52
CA TRP A 114 8.18 3.88 -30.16
C TRP A 114 9.03 4.60 -29.11
N ALA A 115 10.33 4.31 -29.12
CA ALA A 115 11.33 5.03 -28.33
C ALA A 115 11.74 6.33 -29.07
N ASN A 116 10.86 7.31 -29.02
CA ASN A 116 10.88 8.61 -29.72
C ASN A 116 11.86 9.65 -29.11
N HIS A 117 13.06 9.25 -28.69
CA HIS A 117 13.98 10.20 -28.06
C HIS A 117 15.36 10.17 -28.71
N THR A 118 16.03 11.32 -28.70
CA THR A 118 17.43 11.45 -29.12
C THR A 118 18.31 10.54 -28.29
N TRP A 119 19.15 9.74 -28.95
CA TRP A 119 20.15 8.94 -28.27
C TRP A 119 21.38 9.80 -27.99
N SER A 120 21.76 9.85 -26.72
CA SER A 120 22.98 10.52 -26.24
C SER A 120 23.88 9.51 -25.54
N GLY A 121 25.17 9.83 -25.44
CA GLY A 121 26.15 9.01 -24.73
C GLY A 121 25.98 8.99 -23.21
N VAL A 122 24.95 9.67 -22.65
CA VAL A 122 24.68 9.75 -21.21
C VAL A 122 24.66 8.37 -20.55
N TRP A 123 23.99 7.40 -21.15
CA TRP A 123 23.86 6.04 -20.61
C TRP A 123 25.20 5.31 -20.51
N HIS A 124 26.19 5.70 -21.30
CA HIS A 124 27.55 5.15 -21.30
C HIS A 124 28.60 6.12 -20.72
N GLY A 125 28.16 7.13 -19.95
CA GLY A 125 29.06 8.07 -19.27
C GLY A 125 29.72 9.10 -20.19
N CYS A 126 29.15 9.40 -21.37
CA CYS A 126 29.60 10.42 -22.32
C CYS A 126 28.46 11.42 -22.63
N PRO A 127 28.04 12.26 -21.66
CA PRO A 127 26.80 13.04 -21.76
C PRO A 127 26.78 14.08 -22.90
N ASP A 128 27.94 14.56 -23.35
CA ASP A 128 28.05 15.65 -24.33
C ASP A 128 27.97 15.19 -25.80
N ARG A 129 27.75 13.89 -26.06
CA ARG A 129 27.71 13.34 -27.42
C ARG A 129 26.30 12.91 -27.81
N ILE A 130 25.71 13.58 -28.80
CA ILE A 130 24.53 13.07 -29.52
C ILE A 130 25.00 11.97 -30.48
N LEU A 131 24.39 10.79 -30.38
CA LEU A 131 24.70 9.62 -31.21
C LEU A 131 23.80 9.59 -32.45
N ILE A 132 22.50 9.81 -32.24
CA ILE A 132 21.52 10.00 -33.29
C ILE A 132 20.38 10.89 -32.77
N GLU A 133 20.03 11.92 -33.54
CA GLU A 133 18.98 12.87 -33.21
C GLU A 133 17.60 12.31 -33.58
N GLN A 134 16.62 12.50 -32.69
CA GLN A 134 15.22 12.27 -33.01
C GLN A 134 14.62 13.50 -33.69
N THR A 135 14.05 13.31 -34.88
CA THR A 135 13.33 14.35 -35.60
C THR A 135 11.87 13.98 -35.82
N TYR A 136 11.05 14.99 -36.19
CA TYR A 136 9.62 14.85 -36.48
C TYR A 136 9.27 15.71 -37.70
N PRO A 137 9.58 15.26 -38.93
CA PRO A 137 9.45 16.07 -40.15
C PRO A 137 8.00 16.41 -40.56
N GLY A 138 7.00 15.77 -39.95
CA GLY A 138 5.58 16.02 -40.20
C GLY A 138 4.87 14.85 -40.89
N VAL A 139 3.72 15.14 -41.52
CA VAL A 139 2.75 14.13 -42.01
C VAL A 139 3.34 13.12 -42.99
N GLU A 140 4.22 13.55 -43.90
CA GLU A 140 4.86 12.63 -44.86
C GLU A 140 5.71 11.58 -44.13
N ASP A 141 6.52 12.00 -43.14
CA ASP A 141 7.32 11.07 -42.34
C ASP A 141 6.45 10.19 -41.44
N TYR A 142 5.38 10.73 -40.85
CA TYR A 142 4.43 9.93 -40.09
C TYR A 142 3.74 8.86 -40.95
N THR A 143 3.49 9.18 -42.22
CA THR A 143 2.92 8.26 -43.22
C THR A 143 3.93 7.17 -43.57
N ASP A 144 5.18 7.54 -43.84
CA ASP A 144 6.26 6.57 -44.11
C ASP A 144 6.52 5.66 -42.92
N HIS A 145 6.48 6.22 -41.70
CA HIS A 145 6.61 5.45 -40.46
C HIS A 145 5.48 4.43 -40.33
N PHE A 146 4.23 4.83 -40.59
CA PHE A 146 3.09 3.92 -40.57
C PHE A 146 3.26 2.78 -41.59
N TYR A 147 3.55 3.09 -42.85
CA TYR A 147 3.68 2.06 -43.89
C TYR A 147 4.89 1.17 -43.70
N ALA A 148 5.97 1.67 -43.08
CA ALA A 148 7.13 0.85 -42.71
C ALA A 148 6.78 -0.24 -41.67
N MET A 149 5.68 -0.07 -40.94
CA MET A 149 5.19 -0.99 -39.90
C MET A 149 3.85 -1.67 -40.26
N LEU A 150 3.29 -1.40 -41.45
CA LEU A 150 1.96 -1.90 -41.83
C LEU A 150 1.85 -3.42 -41.80
N ASP A 151 2.88 -4.14 -42.24
CA ASP A 151 2.90 -5.61 -42.20
C ASP A 151 2.78 -6.13 -40.77
N ALA A 152 3.42 -5.45 -39.81
CA ALA A 152 3.28 -5.78 -38.39
C ALA A 152 1.86 -5.50 -37.91
N PHE A 153 1.26 -4.36 -38.29
CA PHE A 153 -0.10 -3.99 -37.88
C PHE A 153 -1.19 -4.90 -38.45
N ARG A 154 -0.92 -5.58 -39.56
CA ARG A 154 -1.79 -6.59 -40.17
C ARG A 154 -1.60 -7.99 -39.60
N ASP A 155 -0.51 -8.22 -38.87
CA ASP A 155 -0.21 -9.53 -38.31
C ASP A 155 -1.31 -9.95 -37.31
N PRO A 156 -1.88 -11.17 -37.42
CA PRO A 156 -2.91 -11.64 -36.50
C PRO A 156 -2.43 -11.76 -35.05
N ARG A 157 -1.12 -11.82 -34.81
CA ARG A 157 -0.50 -11.84 -33.48
C ARG A 157 -0.41 -10.43 -32.86
N TYR A 158 -0.71 -9.37 -33.61
CA TYR A 158 -0.64 -8.00 -33.09
C TYR A 158 -1.69 -7.77 -32.00
N MET A 159 -1.24 -7.40 -30.81
CA MET A 159 -2.09 -7.26 -29.62
C MET A 159 -3.03 -6.06 -29.73
N LYS A 160 -4.26 -6.25 -29.25
CA LYS A 160 -5.34 -5.27 -29.31
C LYS A 160 -5.98 -5.05 -27.94
N VAL A 161 -6.59 -3.88 -27.78
CA VAL A 161 -7.56 -3.55 -26.72
C VAL A 161 -8.81 -3.02 -27.39
N ASN A 162 -9.96 -3.61 -27.11
CA ASN A 162 -11.27 -3.26 -27.70
C ASN A 162 -11.20 -3.22 -29.25
N GLY A 163 -10.49 -4.20 -29.84
CA GLY A 163 -10.30 -4.32 -31.29
C GLY A 163 -9.29 -3.35 -31.92
N LYS A 164 -8.69 -2.44 -31.16
CA LYS A 164 -7.69 -1.45 -31.63
C LYS A 164 -6.26 -1.91 -31.33
N ASN A 165 -5.34 -1.70 -32.27
CA ASN A 165 -3.92 -2.06 -32.13
C ASN A 165 -3.25 -1.26 -31.00
N ILE A 166 -2.62 -1.94 -30.04
CA ILE A 166 -1.86 -1.29 -28.97
C ILE A 166 -0.58 -0.67 -29.56
N PHE A 167 -0.34 0.62 -29.31
CA PHE A 167 0.92 1.27 -29.70
C PHE A 167 1.42 2.20 -28.59
N GLY A 168 2.59 1.87 -28.04
CA GLY A 168 3.23 2.66 -26.99
C GLY A 168 4.01 3.83 -27.57
N ILE A 169 4.02 4.96 -26.88
CA ILE A 169 4.87 6.12 -27.21
C ILE A 169 5.65 6.48 -25.95
N TYR A 170 6.97 6.33 -26.02
CA TYR A 170 7.86 6.78 -24.96
C TYR A 170 7.82 8.31 -24.84
N LYS A 171 8.18 8.87 -23.68
CA LYS A 171 8.28 10.32 -23.44
C LYS A 171 7.33 11.17 -24.29
N PRO A 172 6.01 11.02 -24.09
CA PRO A 172 5.02 11.60 -25.01
C PRO A 172 5.09 13.12 -25.09
N LYS A 173 5.68 13.78 -24.09
CA LYS A 173 5.93 15.23 -24.06
C LYS A 173 7.04 15.69 -25.02
N ASP A 174 7.92 14.78 -25.46
CA ASP A 174 8.98 15.08 -26.43
C ASP A 174 8.45 15.02 -27.88
N LEU A 175 7.26 14.45 -28.09
CA LEU A 175 6.58 14.44 -29.39
C LEU A 175 6.01 15.84 -29.67
N LYS A 176 6.48 16.50 -30.74
CA LYS A 176 6.15 17.90 -31.03
C LYS A 176 4.67 18.12 -31.34
N GLU A 177 4.05 17.21 -32.09
CA GLU A 177 2.67 17.32 -32.56
C GLU A 177 1.93 15.98 -32.38
N PRO A 178 1.62 15.60 -31.13
CA PRO A 178 1.08 14.28 -30.81
C PRO A 178 -0.29 14.02 -31.46
N GLU A 179 -1.17 15.02 -31.46
CA GLU A 179 -2.49 14.92 -32.10
C GLU A 179 -2.38 14.71 -33.61
N LEU A 180 -1.48 15.46 -34.26
CA LEU A 180 -1.25 15.34 -35.70
C LEU A 180 -0.79 13.92 -36.05
N PHE A 181 0.23 13.41 -35.35
CA PHE A 181 0.73 12.05 -35.53
C PHE A 181 -0.38 11.00 -35.34
N MET A 182 -1.09 11.05 -34.21
CA MET A 182 -2.10 10.04 -33.87
C MET A 182 -3.32 10.10 -34.80
N ASN A 183 -3.74 11.30 -35.23
CA ASN A 183 -4.84 11.44 -36.17
C ASN A 183 -4.45 10.94 -37.57
N THR A 184 -3.24 11.27 -38.05
CA THR A 184 -2.71 10.69 -39.30
C THR A 184 -2.71 9.17 -39.25
N TRP A 185 -2.24 8.57 -38.16
CA TRP A 185 -2.22 7.11 -38.01
C TRP A 185 -3.61 6.48 -37.91
N ARG A 186 -4.57 7.14 -37.25
CA ARG A 186 -5.98 6.69 -37.21
C ARG A 186 -6.63 6.73 -38.59
N GLU A 187 -6.39 7.78 -39.37
CA GLU A 187 -6.87 7.90 -40.76
C GLU A 187 -6.27 6.84 -41.67
N LEU A 188 -4.95 6.62 -41.58
CA LEU A 188 -4.26 5.57 -42.34
C LEU A 188 -4.73 4.16 -41.93
N ALA A 189 -4.95 3.93 -40.63
CA ALA A 189 -5.54 2.68 -40.14
C ALA A 189 -6.92 2.41 -40.74
N ALA A 190 -7.80 3.42 -40.76
CA ALA A 190 -9.12 3.29 -41.37
C ALA A 190 -9.03 3.02 -42.88
N LYS A 191 -8.11 3.70 -43.58
CA LYS A 191 -7.85 3.49 -45.03
C LYS A 191 -7.38 2.07 -45.34
N GLU A 192 -6.51 1.51 -44.51
CA GLU A 192 -5.95 0.16 -44.69
C GLU A 192 -6.83 -0.95 -44.09
N GLY A 193 -8.01 -0.62 -43.56
CA GLY A 193 -8.97 -1.58 -42.99
C GLY A 193 -8.57 -2.14 -41.61
N LEU A 194 -7.72 -1.43 -40.87
CA LEU A 194 -7.35 -1.78 -39.50
C LEU A 194 -8.42 -1.29 -38.52
N GLY A 195 -8.55 -1.95 -37.35
CA GLY A 195 -9.50 -1.60 -36.29
C GLY A 195 -9.20 -0.30 -35.53
N GLY A 196 -8.18 0.47 -35.94
CA GLY A 196 -7.68 1.67 -35.28
C GLY A 196 -6.53 1.39 -34.29
N PHE A 197 -6.13 2.41 -33.54
CA PHE A 197 -5.06 2.35 -32.55
C PHE A 197 -5.55 2.71 -31.15
N HIS A 198 -5.00 1.99 -30.16
CA HIS A 198 -5.07 2.29 -28.74
C HIS A 198 -3.69 2.81 -28.31
N PHE A 199 -3.54 4.13 -28.25
CA PHE A 199 -2.25 4.75 -27.97
C PHE A 199 -2.00 4.81 -26.46
N VAL A 200 -0.86 4.25 -26.04
CA VAL A 200 -0.43 4.21 -24.64
C VAL A 200 0.74 5.15 -24.42
N ALA A 201 0.53 6.20 -23.64
CA ALA A 201 1.58 7.15 -23.26
C ALA A 201 2.48 6.53 -22.17
N MET A 202 3.77 6.34 -22.43
CA MET A 202 4.72 5.85 -21.41
C MET A 202 5.39 7.03 -20.73
N VAL A 203 4.91 7.37 -19.52
CA VAL A 203 5.24 8.62 -18.82
C VAL A 203 6.24 8.43 -17.68
N ASP A 204 7.15 9.38 -17.55
CA ASP A 204 7.96 9.57 -16.34
C ASP A 204 7.16 10.32 -15.25
N PHE A 205 7.70 10.43 -14.04
CA PHE A 205 7.02 11.09 -12.92
C PHE A 205 6.88 12.63 -13.11
N PRO A 206 5.76 13.27 -12.69
CA PRO A 206 4.57 12.68 -12.07
C PRO A 206 3.70 11.94 -13.09
N TRP A 207 3.18 10.78 -12.69
CA TRP A 207 2.30 9.99 -13.54
C TRP A 207 0.93 10.65 -13.63
N GLY A 208 0.40 10.76 -14.83
CA GLY A 208 -0.90 11.35 -15.05
C GLY A 208 -1.31 11.22 -16.51
N PRO A 209 -2.59 11.50 -16.79
CA PRO A 209 -3.07 11.54 -18.16
C PRO A 209 -2.25 12.55 -18.96
N VAL A 210 -2.01 12.21 -20.22
CA VAL A 210 -1.31 13.09 -21.16
C VAL A 210 -2.34 13.61 -22.15
N GLU A 211 -2.41 14.93 -22.28
CA GLU A 211 -3.22 15.58 -23.31
C GLU A 211 -2.72 15.19 -24.71
N GLY A 212 -3.56 15.43 -25.72
CA GLY A 212 -3.17 15.18 -27.11
C GLY A 212 -3.70 13.88 -27.71
N GLY A 213 -4.69 13.24 -27.07
CA GLY A 213 -5.47 12.16 -27.72
C GLY A 213 -4.99 10.74 -27.44
N PHE A 214 -4.21 10.52 -26.37
CA PHE A 214 -3.88 9.18 -25.88
C PHE A 214 -5.10 8.46 -25.30
N ASP A 215 -5.17 7.14 -25.49
CA ASP A 215 -6.27 6.31 -24.97
C ASP A 215 -5.99 5.81 -23.54
N ALA A 216 -4.70 5.64 -23.20
CA ALA A 216 -4.23 5.22 -21.88
C ALA A 216 -2.81 5.73 -21.60
N TYR A 217 -2.35 5.58 -20.36
CA TYR A 217 -0.95 5.81 -20.01
C TYR A 217 -0.42 4.71 -19.09
N THR A 218 0.89 4.47 -19.16
CA THR A 218 1.62 3.57 -18.27
C THR A 218 2.83 4.31 -17.71
N SER A 219 3.32 3.84 -16.57
CA SER A 219 4.51 4.42 -15.94
C SER A 219 5.80 3.86 -16.54
N ASN A 220 6.83 4.71 -16.63
CA ASN A 220 8.20 4.33 -16.92
C ASN A 220 9.10 4.52 -15.67
N PRO A 221 8.99 3.64 -14.66
CA PRO A 221 9.88 3.63 -13.49
C PRO A 221 11.32 3.23 -13.86
N PRO A 222 12.36 3.53 -13.03
CA PRO A 222 12.26 3.94 -11.61
C PRO A 222 12.92 5.28 -11.19
N VAL A 223 13.76 5.92 -12.02
CA VAL A 223 14.63 7.04 -11.57
C VAL A 223 13.84 8.22 -11.01
N ALA A 224 12.71 8.57 -11.62
CA ALA A 224 11.92 9.73 -11.22
C ALA A 224 10.93 9.44 -10.07
N MET A 225 10.69 8.18 -9.73
CA MET A 225 9.66 7.77 -8.78
C MET A 225 10.18 7.82 -7.34
N VAL A 226 11.27 7.11 -7.05
CA VAL A 226 11.76 6.97 -5.67
C VAL A 226 12.40 8.26 -5.15
N THR A 227 13.06 9.00 -6.04
CA THR A 227 13.70 10.29 -5.73
C THR A 227 12.70 11.40 -5.39
N ARG A 228 11.40 11.22 -5.69
CA ARG A 228 10.35 12.23 -5.54
C ARG A 228 9.22 11.83 -4.60
N GLN A 229 9.33 10.69 -3.91
CA GLN A 229 8.34 10.15 -2.96
C GLN A 229 8.82 10.21 -1.49
N ASP A 230 9.73 11.14 -1.14
CA ASP A 230 10.34 11.27 0.20
C ASP A 230 10.99 9.99 0.75
N VAL A 231 11.26 9.00 -0.10
CA VAL A 231 11.96 7.77 0.27
C VAL A 231 13.43 8.10 0.49
N GLN A 232 13.97 7.73 1.65
CA GLN A 232 15.38 7.96 1.96
C GLN A 232 16.27 6.95 1.23
N PRO A 233 17.39 7.41 0.62
CA PRO A 233 18.37 6.51 0.01
C PRO A 233 19.15 5.73 1.08
N LEU A 234 19.64 4.55 0.73
CA LEU A 234 20.48 3.69 1.58
C LEU A 234 21.95 4.15 1.62
N ASN A 235 22.31 5.19 0.85
CA ASN A 235 23.68 5.66 0.68
C ASN A 235 24.38 5.97 2.01
N GLU A 236 23.73 6.64 2.96
CA GLU A 236 24.36 6.99 4.24
C GLU A 236 24.75 5.77 5.08
N GLU A 237 23.92 4.72 5.06
CA GLU A 237 24.20 3.47 5.77
C GLU A 237 25.35 2.72 5.12
N LEU A 238 25.33 2.60 3.78
CA LEU A 238 26.40 1.98 2.99
C LEU A 238 27.74 2.72 3.17
N GLU A 239 27.73 4.05 3.19
CA GLU A 239 28.90 4.87 3.44
C GLU A 239 29.52 4.55 4.82
N LYS A 240 28.69 4.45 5.87
CA LYS A 240 29.15 4.10 7.22
C LYS A 240 29.75 2.70 7.26
N GLU A 241 29.15 1.73 6.57
CA GLU A 241 29.69 0.36 6.49
C GLU A 241 31.04 0.30 5.77
N ILE A 242 31.18 1.01 4.66
CA ILE A 242 32.44 1.06 3.90
C ILE A 242 33.55 1.75 4.72
N LEU A 243 33.24 2.85 5.41
CA LEU A 243 34.22 3.56 6.24
C LEU A 243 34.70 2.72 7.43
N LYS A 244 33.86 1.86 8.01
CA LYS A 244 34.29 0.91 9.07
C LYS A 244 35.37 -0.07 8.58
N LEU A 245 35.37 -0.40 7.29
CA LEU A 245 36.32 -1.35 6.70
C LEU A 245 37.60 -0.65 6.18
N ARG A 246 37.58 0.67 6.02
CA ARG A 246 38.72 1.48 5.59
C ARG A 246 39.44 2.07 6.80
N PHE A 247 40.32 1.30 7.43
CA PHE A 247 41.06 1.70 8.64
C PHE A 247 41.88 3.02 8.52
N PHE A 248 42.17 3.51 7.31
CA PHE A 248 43.09 4.65 7.08
C PHE A 248 42.61 5.71 6.06
N SER A 249 41.39 5.64 5.53
CA SER A 249 40.89 6.63 4.57
C SER A 249 39.61 7.32 5.06
N LYS A 250 39.62 8.66 5.02
CA LYS A 250 38.45 9.52 5.30
C LYS A 250 37.74 9.97 4.02
N GLU A 251 38.16 9.51 2.85
CA GLU A 251 37.53 9.89 1.59
C GLU A 251 36.15 9.25 1.45
N LYS A 252 35.16 10.06 1.10
CA LYS A 252 33.80 9.63 0.87
C LYS A 252 33.77 8.64 -0.30
N PRO A 253 33.23 7.41 -0.13
CA PRO A 253 33.16 6.47 -1.24
C PRO A 253 32.20 7.00 -2.31
N GLU A 254 32.62 6.91 -3.57
CA GLU A 254 31.76 7.25 -4.71
C GLU A 254 30.81 6.08 -4.96
N LEU A 255 29.54 6.25 -4.60
CA LEU A 255 28.50 5.23 -4.71
C LEU A 255 27.43 5.63 -5.73
N PRO A 256 26.82 4.67 -6.44
CA PRO A 256 25.58 4.92 -7.17
C PRO A 256 24.47 5.36 -6.22
N GLN A 257 23.37 5.90 -6.76
CA GLN A 257 22.17 6.14 -5.95
C GLN A 257 21.52 4.81 -5.61
N VAL A 258 21.40 4.49 -4.32
CA VAL A 258 20.88 3.20 -3.85
C VAL A 258 19.61 3.40 -3.05
N TYR A 259 18.54 2.73 -3.43
CA TYR A 259 17.26 2.73 -2.74
C TYR A 259 16.81 1.30 -2.45
N SER A 260 15.98 1.12 -1.42
CA SER A 260 15.40 -0.19 -1.09
C SER A 260 14.30 -0.56 -2.09
N TYR A 261 14.39 -1.76 -2.68
CA TYR A 261 13.32 -2.31 -3.52
C TYR A 261 12.03 -2.49 -2.73
N LYS A 262 12.11 -2.89 -1.45
CA LYS A 262 10.93 -3.00 -0.56
C LYS A 262 10.22 -1.66 -0.42
N SER A 263 10.97 -0.57 -0.24
CA SER A 263 10.39 0.78 -0.14
C SER A 263 9.81 1.24 -1.47
N PHE A 264 10.42 0.87 -2.61
CA PHE A 264 9.83 1.11 -3.93
C PHE A 264 8.49 0.39 -4.10
N VAL A 265 8.42 -0.91 -3.79
CA VAL A 265 7.17 -1.70 -3.91
C VAL A 265 6.05 -1.08 -3.08
N ALA A 266 6.33 -0.72 -1.82
CA ALA A 266 5.35 -0.08 -0.93
C ALA A 266 4.78 1.25 -1.46
N ASN A 267 5.45 1.89 -2.42
CA ASN A 267 5.04 3.16 -3.02
C ASN A 267 4.77 3.05 -4.53
N ALA A 268 4.74 1.82 -5.07
CA ALA A 268 4.62 1.49 -6.49
C ALA A 268 3.44 2.15 -7.19
N PHE A 269 2.32 2.29 -6.48
CA PHE A 269 1.05 2.72 -7.04
C PHE A 269 0.37 3.80 -6.16
N PRO A 270 0.76 5.08 -6.29
CA PRO A 270 0.11 6.21 -5.61
C PRO A 270 -1.30 6.49 -6.18
N ASP A 271 -2.10 7.33 -5.51
CA ASP A 271 -3.53 7.54 -5.80
C ASP A 271 -3.88 7.89 -7.25
N ASN A 272 -3.00 8.62 -7.94
CA ASN A 272 -3.15 8.95 -9.36
C ASN A 272 -3.12 7.72 -10.28
N THR A 273 -2.72 6.55 -9.80
CA THR A 273 -2.75 5.26 -10.52
C THR A 273 -4.07 4.49 -10.39
N LEU A 274 -5.01 4.96 -9.56
CA LEU A 274 -6.34 4.34 -9.40
C LEU A 274 -7.29 4.61 -10.59
N ARG A 275 -6.81 5.33 -11.61
CA ARG A 275 -7.62 5.70 -12.77
C ARG A 275 -7.76 4.52 -13.75
N ARG A 276 -8.88 4.48 -14.48
CA ARG A 276 -9.16 3.41 -15.46
C ARG A 276 -8.27 3.49 -16.71
N ASP A 277 -7.82 4.68 -17.07
CA ASP A 277 -6.91 4.95 -18.19
C ASP A 277 -5.43 4.69 -17.85
N TYR A 278 -5.13 4.24 -16.63
CA TYR A 278 -3.78 3.83 -16.23
C TYR A 278 -3.58 2.32 -16.40
N TYR A 279 -2.52 1.92 -17.10
CA TYR A 279 -2.00 0.55 -17.09
C TYR A 279 -0.80 0.45 -16.15
N PRO A 280 -0.87 -0.40 -15.10
CA PRO A 280 0.26 -0.61 -14.21
C PRO A 280 1.51 -1.08 -14.96
N CYS A 281 2.68 -0.62 -14.52
CA CYS A 281 3.98 -1.12 -14.99
C CYS A 281 4.74 -1.68 -13.80
N VAL A 282 5.07 -2.97 -13.86
CA VAL A 282 5.80 -3.65 -12.78
C VAL A 282 7.27 -3.85 -13.13
N VAL A 283 8.13 -3.76 -12.12
CA VAL A 283 9.59 -3.82 -12.26
C VAL A 283 10.13 -4.99 -11.42
N PRO A 284 10.67 -6.08 -12.00
CA PRO A 284 11.23 -7.21 -11.23
C PRO A 284 12.43 -6.81 -10.37
N ASN A 285 13.34 -6.04 -10.94
CA ASN A 285 14.60 -5.60 -10.37
C ASN A 285 15.07 -4.35 -11.13
N TRP A 286 16.03 -3.61 -10.58
CA TRP A 286 16.63 -2.49 -11.31
C TRP A 286 18.03 -2.16 -10.79
N ASP A 287 18.99 -2.14 -11.70
CA ASP A 287 20.35 -1.70 -11.50
C ASP A 287 21.03 -1.41 -12.85
N ASN A 288 21.15 -0.12 -13.19
CA ASN A 288 21.79 0.34 -14.42
C ASN A 288 23.29 0.67 -14.26
N THR A 289 23.92 0.24 -13.16
CA THR A 289 25.36 0.39 -12.96
C THR A 289 26.22 -0.37 -14.00
N PRO A 290 25.76 -1.44 -14.70
CA PRO A 290 26.48 -1.98 -15.85
C PRO A 290 26.72 -0.95 -16.97
N ARG A 291 25.79 0.00 -17.16
CA ARG A 291 25.92 1.07 -18.16
C ARG A 291 26.63 2.31 -17.57
N SER A 292 26.25 2.72 -16.35
CA SER A 292 26.61 4.04 -15.80
C SER A 292 27.60 4.03 -14.64
N GLY A 293 28.06 2.84 -14.18
CA GLY A 293 28.98 2.71 -13.06
C GLY A 293 28.50 3.44 -11.81
N LYS A 294 29.37 4.24 -11.20
CA LYS A 294 29.06 5.05 -10.00
C LYS A 294 27.97 6.12 -10.21
N ASN A 295 27.62 6.45 -11.45
CA ASN A 295 26.53 7.37 -11.76
C ASN A 295 25.18 6.65 -11.90
N GLY A 296 25.14 5.33 -11.65
CA GLY A 296 23.94 4.52 -11.75
C GLY A 296 22.96 4.71 -10.60
N PHE A 297 21.82 4.04 -10.74
CA PHE A 297 20.71 3.96 -9.82
C PHE A 297 20.37 2.48 -9.58
N VAL A 298 20.22 2.10 -8.31
CA VAL A 298 20.04 0.71 -7.87
C VAL A 298 18.83 0.59 -6.94
N LEU A 299 17.91 -0.31 -7.26
CA LEU A 299 16.91 -0.81 -6.33
C LEU A 299 17.45 -2.07 -5.64
N HIS A 300 18.06 -1.86 -4.48
CA HIS A 300 18.73 -2.90 -3.72
C HIS A 300 17.75 -3.78 -2.93
N GLY A 301 18.05 -5.07 -2.82
CA GLY A 301 17.25 -6.03 -2.05
C GLY A 301 16.01 -6.57 -2.77
N SER A 302 15.96 -6.54 -4.11
CA SER A 302 14.90 -7.24 -4.85
C SER A 302 14.95 -8.75 -4.61
N THR A 303 13.77 -9.36 -4.48
CA THR A 303 13.55 -10.80 -4.31
C THR A 303 12.31 -11.23 -5.09
N PRO A 304 12.18 -12.51 -5.48
CA PRO A 304 10.97 -13.02 -6.11
C PRO A 304 9.69 -12.74 -5.32
N GLN A 305 9.75 -12.77 -3.98
CA GLN A 305 8.59 -12.53 -3.11
C GLN A 305 8.13 -11.07 -3.13
N LEU A 306 9.07 -10.11 -3.10
CA LEU A 306 8.72 -8.68 -3.20
C LEU A 306 8.21 -8.34 -4.60
N TYR A 307 8.75 -8.98 -5.64
CA TYR A 307 8.24 -8.86 -6.99
C TYR A 307 6.83 -9.46 -7.14
N GLU A 308 6.58 -10.63 -6.56
CA GLU A 308 5.25 -11.24 -6.52
C GLU A 308 4.25 -10.27 -5.90
N GLN A 309 4.56 -9.69 -4.74
CA GLN A 309 3.72 -8.67 -4.11
C GLN A 309 3.46 -7.48 -5.05
N HIS A 310 4.51 -6.93 -5.68
CA HIS A 310 4.37 -5.81 -6.59
C HIS A 310 3.46 -6.12 -7.79
N LEU A 311 3.56 -7.32 -8.35
CA LEU A 311 2.71 -7.78 -9.44
C LEU A 311 1.28 -8.08 -8.97
N GLU A 312 1.10 -8.63 -7.77
CA GLU A 312 -0.20 -8.86 -7.17
C GLU A 312 -0.97 -7.55 -6.96
N GLU A 313 -0.29 -6.48 -6.51
CA GLU A 313 -0.86 -5.14 -6.40
C GLU A 313 -1.26 -4.58 -7.77
N ALA A 314 -0.46 -4.82 -8.83
CA ALA A 314 -0.81 -4.42 -10.19
C ALA A 314 -2.02 -5.19 -10.75
N VAL A 315 -2.10 -6.50 -10.52
CA VAL A 315 -3.27 -7.33 -10.86
C VAL A 315 -4.51 -6.79 -10.17
N ASP A 316 -4.38 -6.40 -8.91
CA ASP A 316 -5.46 -5.84 -8.13
C ASP A 316 -6.02 -4.52 -8.69
N LEU A 317 -5.20 -3.70 -9.35
CA LEU A 317 -5.61 -2.45 -10.00
C LEU A 317 -6.42 -2.65 -11.30
N VAL A 318 -6.36 -3.85 -11.90
CA VAL A 318 -6.97 -4.11 -13.21
C VAL A 318 -8.04 -5.21 -13.19
N ASP A 319 -8.11 -6.03 -12.14
CA ASP A 319 -8.99 -7.22 -12.10
C ASP A 319 -10.49 -6.89 -12.12
N ASP A 320 -10.90 -5.64 -11.82
CA ASP A 320 -12.30 -5.18 -11.96
C ASP A 320 -12.66 -4.70 -13.38
N ARG A 321 -11.69 -4.65 -14.31
CA ARG A 321 -11.89 -4.18 -15.68
C ARG A 321 -12.42 -5.31 -16.57
N PRO A 322 -13.03 -4.99 -17.74
CA PRO A 322 -13.27 -5.98 -18.79
C PRO A 322 -11.99 -6.75 -19.13
N GLU A 323 -12.08 -8.04 -19.48
CA GLU A 323 -10.91 -8.92 -19.70
C GLU A 323 -9.89 -8.31 -20.67
N ASP A 324 -10.37 -7.69 -21.75
CA ASP A 324 -9.53 -7.05 -22.76
C ASP A 324 -8.77 -5.80 -22.23
N GLU A 325 -9.25 -5.17 -21.16
CA GLU A 325 -8.67 -3.96 -20.57
C GLU A 325 -7.73 -4.23 -19.39
N ARG A 326 -7.52 -5.50 -19.01
CA ARG A 326 -6.70 -5.87 -17.84
C ARG A 326 -5.20 -5.84 -18.12
N VAL A 327 -4.73 -4.82 -18.83
CA VAL A 327 -3.35 -4.71 -19.30
C VAL A 327 -2.42 -4.28 -18.18
N ILE A 328 -1.33 -5.02 -18.03
CA ILE A 328 -0.20 -4.70 -17.15
C ILE A 328 1.08 -4.81 -17.97
N PHE A 329 1.90 -3.77 -17.93
CA PHE A 329 3.25 -3.83 -18.50
C PHE A 329 4.22 -4.43 -17.50
N VAL A 330 5.11 -5.29 -17.99
CA VAL A 330 6.28 -5.74 -17.23
C VAL A 330 7.50 -5.09 -17.85
N LYS A 331 8.21 -4.28 -17.07
CA LYS A 331 9.51 -3.73 -17.44
C LYS A 331 10.56 -4.54 -16.67
N SER A 332 11.20 -5.54 -17.26
CA SER A 332 11.10 -5.95 -18.67
C SER A 332 11.32 -7.46 -18.85
N TRP A 333 11.24 -7.97 -20.09
CA TRP A 333 11.67 -9.33 -20.40
C TRP A 333 13.19 -9.46 -20.27
N ASN A 334 13.96 -8.61 -20.96
CA ASN A 334 15.39 -8.83 -21.21
C ASN A 334 16.31 -7.59 -21.16
N GLU A 335 16.03 -6.54 -20.37
CA GLU A 335 16.97 -5.41 -20.21
C GLU A 335 18.12 -5.74 -19.23
N TRP A 336 19.04 -6.60 -19.68
CA TRP A 336 20.15 -7.14 -18.87
C TRP A 336 21.12 -6.10 -18.32
N ALA A 337 21.47 -5.05 -19.07
CA ALA A 337 22.40 -4.02 -18.57
C ALA A 337 21.72 -3.00 -17.64
N GLU A 338 20.40 -3.06 -17.48
CA GLU A 338 19.65 -2.38 -16.42
C GLU A 338 19.29 -3.31 -15.26
N THR A 339 19.77 -4.57 -15.30
CA THR A 339 19.36 -5.62 -14.35
C THR A 339 17.85 -5.58 -14.15
N ASN A 340 17.13 -5.47 -15.27
CA ASN A 340 15.70 -5.28 -15.30
C ASN A 340 15.10 -6.33 -16.23
N TYR A 341 15.04 -7.57 -15.78
CA TYR A 341 14.68 -8.71 -16.64
C TYR A 341 13.88 -9.75 -15.87
N LEU A 342 13.08 -10.52 -16.60
CA LEU A 342 12.41 -11.73 -16.10
C LEU A 342 13.13 -13.01 -16.52
N GLU A 343 14.01 -12.93 -17.52
CA GLU A 343 14.77 -14.09 -17.98
C GLU A 343 15.56 -14.76 -16.84
N PRO A 344 15.68 -16.11 -16.83
CA PRO A 344 16.40 -16.82 -15.79
C PRO A 344 17.87 -16.41 -15.70
N ASP A 345 18.31 -16.09 -14.49
CA ASP A 345 19.72 -15.86 -14.17
C ASP A 345 20.30 -17.00 -13.32
N LEU A 346 21.63 -17.03 -13.17
CA LEU A 346 22.31 -18.06 -12.39
C LEU A 346 21.98 -18.05 -10.89
N ARG A 347 21.38 -16.97 -10.37
CA ARG A 347 21.13 -16.81 -8.94
C ARG A 347 19.75 -17.34 -8.55
N TRP A 348 18.73 -16.88 -9.27
CA TRP A 348 17.33 -17.14 -8.99
C TRP A 348 16.72 -18.17 -9.92
N GLY A 349 17.40 -18.52 -11.02
CA GLY A 349 16.85 -19.40 -12.05
C GLY A 349 15.47 -18.89 -12.48
N LYS A 350 14.46 -19.75 -12.37
CA LYS A 350 13.08 -19.43 -12.76
C LYS A 350 12.23 -18.79 -11.65
N ALA A 351 12.79 -18.46 -10.49
CA ALA A 351 11.98 -18.04 -9.34
C ALA A 351 11.13 -16.77 -9.59
N TYR A 352 11.63 -15.80 -10.37
CA TYR A 352 10.84 -14.63 -10.79
C TYR A 352 9.72 -15.00 -11.75
N LEU A 353 9.95 -15.95 -12.66
CA LEU A 353 8.93 -16.47 -13.55
C LEU A 353 7.85 -17.26 -12.79
N ASP A 354 8.25 -18.09 -11.81
CA ASP A 354 7.31 -18.79 -10.93
C ASP A 354 6.45 -17.79 -10.13
N ALA A 355 7.05 -16.69 -9.65
CA ALA A 355 6.33 -15.59 -9.00
C ALA A 355 5.33 -14.92 -9.95
N THR A 356 5.71 -14.67 -11.21
CA THR A 356 4.80 -14.16 -12.25
C THR A 356 3.59 -15.07 -12.41
N LEU A 357 3.82 -16.37 -12.58
CA LEU A 357 2.76 -17.34 -12.79
C LEU A 357 1.81 -17.41 -11.59
N ARG A 358 2.35 -17.48 -10.36
CA ARG A 358 1.53 -17.46 -9.13
C ARG A 358 0.65 -16.22 -9.07
N ALA A 359 1.21 -15.03 -9.27
CA ALA A 359 0.48 -13.77 -9.16
C ALA A 359 -0.72 -13.69 -10.12
N VAL A 360 -0.58 -14.16 -11.37
CA VAL A 360 -1.66 -14.05 -12.39
C VAL A 360 -2.65 -15.22 -12.42
N THR A 361 -2.33 -16.32 -11.73
CA THR A 361 -3.20 -17.52 -11.67
C THR A 361 -3.88 -17.72 -10.33
N ARG A 362 -3.45 -17.01 -9.27
CA ARG A 362 -4.05 -17.09 -7.94
C ARG A 362 -5.57 -16.86 -8.00
N ASP A 363 -6.33 -17.81 -7.46
CA ASP A 363 -7.78 -17.65 -7.34
C ASP A 363 -8.08 -16.63 -6.23
N ARG A 364 -8.67 -15.51 -6.64
CA ARG A 364 -9.07 -14.38 -5.79
C ARG A 364 -10.59 -14.24 -5.70
N SER A 365 -11.36 -15.21 -6.21
CA SER A 365 -12.83 -15.16 -6.21
C SER A 365 -13.44 -15.07 -4.80
N ASP A 366 -12.72 -15.55 -3.79
CA ASP A 366 -13.11 -15.45 -2.38
C ASP A 366 -12.52 -14.25 -1.63
N GLN A 367 -11.69 -13.44 -2.27
CA GLN A 367 -11.05 -12.30 -1.62
C GLN A 367 -12.03 -11.13 -1.47
N ILE A 368 -12.19 -10.65 -0.24
CA ILE A 368 -12.94 -9.44 0.05
C ILE A 368 -11.99 -8.24 -0.04
N ARG A 369 -12.32 -7.28 -0.88
CA ARG A 369 -11.58 -6.02 -1.03
C ARG A 369 -12.14 -5.02 -0.03
N VAL A 370 -11.35 -4.68 1.00
CA VAL A 370 -11.78 -3.78 2.07
C VAL A 370 -11.32 -2.36 1.79
N HIS A 371 -12.23 -1.41 1.93
CA HIS A 371 -11.99 0.02 1.82
C HIS A 371 -12.34 0.66 3.16
N PHE A 372 -11.34 1.06 3.95
CA PHE A 372 -11.60 1.75 5.19
C PHE A 372 -11.90 3.22 4.93
N VAL A 373 -13.03 3.67 5.46
CA VAL A 373 -13.43 5.08 5.50
C VAL A 373 -13.03 5.62 6.86
N ASN A 374 -11.96 6.40 6.88
CA ASN A 374 -11.32 6.81 8.13
C ASN A 374 -11.10 8.32 8.19
N VAL A 375 -11.31 8.86 9.37
CA VAL A 375 -10.81 10.17 9.77
C VAL A 375 -9.56 9.91 10.59
N ARG A 376 -8.37 10.21 10.04
CA ARG A 376 -7.13 10.09 10.82
C ARG A 376 -7.23 11.00 12.03
N THR A 377 -7.39 10.39 13.20
CA THR A 377 -7.56 11.11 14.46
C THR A 377 -6.16 11.45 14.98
N LEU A 378 -5.83 12.74 15.05
CA LEU A 378 -4.49 13.26 15.37
C LEU A 378 -3.91 12.79 16.72
N HIS A 379 -4.69 12.11 17.56
CA HIS A 379 -4.30 11.67 18.91
C HIS A 379 -4.08 10.16 19.05
N HIS A 380 -4.15 9.37 17.97
CA HIS A 380 -3.82 7.94 18.03
C HIS A 380 -2.31 7.72 17.98
N SER A 381 -1.80 6.85 18.85
CA SER A 381 -0.39 6.48 18.85
C SER A 381 -0.09 5.49 17.70
N PRO A 382 1.19 5.24 17.38
CA PRO A 382 1.59 4.21 16.42
C PRO A 382 1.19 2.77 16.80
N HIS A 383 0.79 2.49 18.05
CA HIS A 383 0.46 1.13 18.49
C HIS A 383 -0.95 0.99 19.10
N SER A 384 -1.73 2.07 19.15
CA SER A 384 -3.09 2.09 19.71
C SER A 384 -4.07 2.79 18.77
N GLY A 385 -5.36 2.48 18.90
CA GLY A 385 -6.43 3.06 18.07
C GLY A 385 -7.08 2.04 17.15
N TYR A 386 -8.35 2.27 16.79
CA TYR A 386 -9.11 1.32 15.97
C TYR A 386 -8.69 1.31 14.50
N ASP A 387 -7.94 2.32 14.05
CA ASP A 387 -7.36 2.39 12.71
C ASP A 387 -6.23 1.39 12.48
N ARG A 388 -5.77 0.68 13.52
CA ARG A 388 -4.80 -0.42 13.40
C ARG A 388 -5.28 -1.59 12.54
N PHE A 389 -6.58 -1.76 12.28
CA PHE A 389 -7.01 -2.75 11.29
C PHE A 389 -6.33 -2.59 9.93
N MET A 390 -5.91 -1.37 9.56
CA MET A 390 -5.20 -1.12 8.30
C MET A 390 -3.83 -1.78 8.23
N ASP A 391 -3.22 -2.09 9.37
CA ASP A 391 -1.91 -2.76 9.43
C ASP A 391 -2.04 -4.28 9.23
N TYR A 392 -3.23 -4.84 9.46
CA TYR A 392 -3.49 -6.29 9.47
C TYR A 392 -4.46 -6.75 8.38
N ILE A 393 -5.26 -5.83 7.83
CA ILE A 393 -6.19 -6.08 6.72
C ILE A 393 -5.72 -5.23 5.53
N PRO A 394 -5.29 -5.86 4.42
CA PRO A 394 -4.92 -5.14 3.21
C PRO A 394 -6.08 -4.29 2.71
N ALA A 395 -5.98 -2.98 2.94
CA ALA A 395 -7.00 -2.02 2.62
C ALA A 395 -6.69 -1.33 1.30
N ARG A 396 -7.72 -1.14 0.48
CA ARG A 396 -7.66 -0.31 -0.71
C ARG A 396 -8.19 1.08 -0.37
N ARG A 397 -7.63 2.09 -1.01
CA ARG A 397 -8.21 3.43 -0.94
C ARG A 397 -9.50 3.46 -1.72
N LEU A 398 -10.50 4.17 -1.20
CA LEU A 398 -11.68 4.49 -1.98
C LEU A 398 -11.25 5.28 -3.22
N PRO A 399 -11.80 4.97 -4.40
CA PRO A 399 -11.59 5.81 -5.57
C PRO A 399 -12.15 7.21 -5.28
N ARG A 400 -11.52 8.26 -5.83
CA ARG A 400 -12.13 9.59 -5.80
C ARG A 400 -13.50 9.53 -6.46
N ALA A 401 -14.51 10.11 -5.81
CA ALA A 401 -15.87 10.13 -6.32
C ALA A 401 -15.92 10.77 -7.72
N ARG A 402 -16.64 10.12 -8.65
CA ARG A 402 -16.72 10.55 -10.04
C ARG A 402 -17.56 11.82 -10.09
N GLY A 403 -16.92 12.94 -10.37
CA GLY A 403 -17.58 14.25 -10.40
C GLY A 403 -17.51 15.02 -9.09
N TRP A 404 -16.86 14.49 -8.03
CA TRP A 404 -16.61 15.29 -6.82
C TRP A 404 -15.88 16.59 -7.14
N GLU A 405 -14.87 16.54 -8.01
CA GLU A 405 -14.13 17.71 -8.50
C GLU A 405 -15.01 18.72 -9.25
N GLN A 406 -16.15 18.28 -9.80
CA GLN A 406 -17.14 19.11 -10.49
C GLN A 406 -18.21 19.70 -9.56
N VAL A 407 -18.33 19.19 -8.33
CA VAL A 407 -19.18 19.79 -7.29
C VAL A 407 -18.52 21.07 -6.82
N ASP A 408 -19.21 22.20 -6.98
CA ASP A 408 -18.73 23.50 -6.53
C ASP A 408 -18.60 23.60 -4.99
N GLU A 409 -17.80 24.56 -4.53
CA GLU A 409 -17.48 24.74 -3.11
C GLU A 409 -18.72 25.07 -2.27
N GLU A 410 -19.66 25.84 -2.81
CA GLU A 410 -20.90 26.23 -2.13
C GLU A 410 -21.77 24.99 -1.83
N ARG A 411 -21.89 24.09 -2.81
CA ARG A 411 -22.62 22.84 -2.65
C ARG A 411 -21.94 21.90 -1.65
N ARG A 412 -20.61 21.81 -1.67
CA ARG A 412 -19.85 21.02 -0.67
C ARG A 412 -20.08 21.55 0.74
N GLU A 413 -20.03 22.86 0.93
CA GLU A 413 -20.28 23.49 2.22
C GLU A 413 -21.73 23.29 2.69
N GLN A 414 -22.70 23.34 1.78
CA GLN A 414 -24.10 23.05 2.08
C GLN A 414 -24.29 21.61 2.58
N LEU A 415 -23.72 20.63 1.88
CA LEU A 415 -23.79 19.21 2.28
C LEU A 415 -23.13 18.97 3.64
N PHE A 416 -21.99 19.62 3.90
CA PHE A 416 -21.33 19.58 5.19
C PHE A 416 -22.21 20.15 6.31
N ARG A 417 -22.78 21.35 6.12
CA ARG A 417 -23.63 22.00 7.13
C ARG A 417 -24.85 21.15 7.48
N GLN A 418 -25.51 20.56 6.49
CA GLN A 418 -26.65 19.65 6.69
C GLN A 418 -26.26 18.44 7.55
N ALA A 419 -25.15 17.79 7.22
CA ALA A 419 -24.69 16.64 8.00
C ALA A 419 -24.26 17.04 9.42
N LYS A 420 -23.61 18.20 9.58
CA LYS A 420 -23.10 18.71 10.87
C LYS A 420 -24.22 19.02 11.88
N GLU A 421 -25.40 19.41 11.41
CA GLU A 421 -26.56 19.66 12.26
C GLU A 421 -27.10 18.38 12.91
N GLU A 422 -26.98 17.25 12.21
CA GLU A 422 -27.48 15.93 12.62
C GLU A 422 -26.40 15.07 13.28
N VAL A 423 -25.14 15.23 12.86
CA VAL A 423 -23.96 14.50 13.35
C VAL A 423 -22.94 15.51 13.86
N SER A 424 -22.89 15.69 15.18
CA SER A 424 -22.12 16.78 15.80
C SER A 424 -20.61 16.68 15.55
N TRP A 425 -20.08 15.47 15.32
CA TRP A 425 -18.66 15.22 15.04
C TRP A 425 -18.32 15.09 13.56
N TYR A 426 -19.27 15.40 12.67
CA TYR A 426 -19.05 15.39 11.22
C TYR A 426 -17.97 16.37 10.79
N ASN A 427 -17.07 15.96 9.90
CA ASN A 427 -15.98 16.77 9.36
C ASN A 427 -16.20 17.07 7.87
N PRO A 428 -15.63 18.17 7.34
CA PRO A 428 -15.75 18.50 5.92
C PRO A 428 -15.27 17.38 4.99
N SER A 429 -14.19 16.67 5.35
CA SER A 429 -13.65 15.55 4.56
C SER A 429 -14.60 14.36 4.47
N ASP A 430 -15.55 14.20 5.40
CA ASP A 430 -16.48 13.08 5.41
C ASP A 430 -17.45 13.15 4.21
N VAL A 431 -17.77 14.34 3.70
CA VAL A 431 -18.63 14.48 2.51
C VAL A 431 -17.99 13.85 1.27
N GLU A 432 -16.70 14.08 1.04
CA GLU A 432 -15.97 13.49 -0.09
C GLU A 432 -15.88 11.96 0.04
N MET A 433 -15.58 11.50 1.25
CA MET A 433 -15.45 10.06 1.52
C MET A 433 -16.77 9.31 1.30
N GLU A 434 -17.90 9.88 1.76
CA GLU A 434 -19.22 9.30 1.55
C GLU A 434 -19.64 9.30 0.08
N ALA A 435 -19.29 10.35 -0.68
CA ALA A 435 -19.46 10.35 -2.13
C ALA A 435 -18.65 9.22 -2.79
N GLY A 436 -17.40 9.00 -2.35
CA GLY A 436 -16.57 7.90 -2.84
C GLY A 436 -17.16 6.50 -2.57
N VAL A 437 -17.79 6.30 -1.40
CA VAL A 437 -18.51 5.06 -1.08
C VAL A 437 -19.72 4.86 -1.99
N ASN A 438 -20.49 5.92 -2.23
CA ASN A 438 -21.66 5.88 -3.10
C ASN A 438 -21.26 5.51 -4.55
N ASP A 439 -20.20 6.14 -5.06
CA ASP A 439 -19.72 6.00 -6.44
C ASP A 439 -18.90 4.73 -6.71
N LEU A 440 -18.50 3.99 -5.68
CA LEU A 440 -17.74 2.76 -5.85
C LEU A 440 -18.58 1.74 -6.64
N ASP A 441 -18.13 1.47 -7.87
CA ASP A 441 -18.60 0.38 -8.72
C ASP A 441 -17.89 -0.91 -8.33
N ALA A 442 -18.66 -1.86 -7.81
CA ALA A 442 -18.14 -3.13 -7.32
C ALA A 442 -17.81 -4.14 -8.44
N GLY A 443 -18.34 -3.91 -9.66
CA GLY A 443 -18.26 -4.89 -10.74
C GLY A 443 -18.64 -6.31 -10.28
N SER A 444 -17.76 -7.28 -10.54
CA SER A 444 -17.91 -8.67 -10.11
C SER A 444 -17.16 -9.02 -8.82
N GLY A 445 -16.38 -8.10 -8.24
CA GLY A 445 -15.56 -8.36 -7.05
C GLY A 445 -16.31 -8.10 -5.74
N ARG A 446 -16.01 -8.84 -4.67
CA ARG A 446 -16.60 -8.58 -3.34
C ARG A 446 -15.90 -7.39 -2.67
N HIS A 447 -16.64 -6.34 -2.37
CA HIS A 447 -16.13 -5.09 -1.80
C HIS A 447 -16.82 -4.75 -0.47
N VAL A 448 -16.04 -4.35 0.52
CA VAL A 448 -16.55 -3.79 1.78
C VAL A 448 -16.07 -2.36 1.93
N CYS A 449 -16.99 -1.41 2.09
CA CYS A 449 -16.69 -0.07 2.56
C CYS A 449 -16.97 0.01 4.05
N HIS A 450 -15.93 0.16 4.88
CA HIS A 450 -16.08 0.16 6.35
C HIS A 450 -15.77 1.54 6.94
N TYR A 451 -16.80 2.22 7.43
CA TYR A 451 -16.66 3.41 8.27
C TYR A 451 -16.11 3.01 9.63
N LEU A 452 -14.85 3.37 9.90
CA LEU A 452 -14.24 3.05 11.17
C LEU A 452 -14.88 3.84 12.33
N TYR A 453 -15.33 5.08 12.10
CA TYR A 453 -15.94 5.90 13.14
C TYR A 453 -17.33 6.37 12.70
N GLY A 454 -18.34 5.56 12.95
CA GLY A 454 -19.74 5.85 12.63
C GLY A 454 -20.29 7.06 13.38
N GLU A 455 -19.82 7.33 14.59
CA GLU A 455 -20.16 8.55 15.34
C GLU A 455 -19.73 9.86 14.66
N ASN A 456 -18.81 9.81 13.68
CA ASN A 456 -18.27 10.97 13.00
C ASN A 456 -18.79 11.14 11.57
N SER A 457 -19.46 10.14 11.00
CA SER A 457 -19.78 10.09 9.56
C SER A 457 -21.11 9.38 9.33
N LEU A 458 -21.36 8.86 8.13
CA LEU A 458 -22.53 8.10 7.73
C LEU A 458 -23.81 8.95 7.70
N TYR A 459 -23.83 10.02 6.91
CA TYR A 459 -25.02 10.86 6.74
C TYR A 459 -25.59 10.86 5.30
N HIS A 460 -24.76 11.13 4.31
CA HIS A 460 -25.08 11.13 2.87
C HIS A 460 -24.92 9.74 2.21
N THR A 461 -24.56 8.73 2.99
CA THR A 461 -24.30 7.37 2.51
C THR A 461 -25.59 6.66 2.10
N GLN A 462 -25.61 6.16 0.88
CA GLN A 462 -26.76 5.48 0.28
C GLN A 462 -26.60 3.96 0.33
N ALA A 463 -27.72 3.24 0.37
CA ALA A 463 -27.71 1.79 0.28
C ALA A 463 -27.04 1.33 -1.02
N SER A 464 -26.21 0.29 -0.93
CA SER A 464 -25.58 -0.28 -2.11
C SER A 464 -26.62 -0.89 -3.06
N THR A 465 -26.55 -0.53 -4.35
CA THR A 465 -27.35 -1.16 -5.41
C THR A 465 -26.72 -2.46 -5.93
N SER A 466 -25.45 -2.73 -5.59
CA SER A 466 -24.73 -3.93 -5.99
C SER A 466 -24.68 -4.94 -4.85
N PRO A 467 -25.06 -6.22 -5.07
CA PRO A 467 -24.91 -7.27 -4.06
C PRO A 467 -23.45 -7.54 -3.70
N ASN A 468 -22.52 -7.11 -4.56
CA ASN A 468 -21.09 -7.28 -4.40
C ASN A 468 -20.43 -6.16 -3.59
N LYS A 469 -21.15 -5.08 -3.24
CA LYS A 469 -20.67 -4.02 -2.33
C LYS A 469 -21.46 -4.05 -1.04
N LYS A 470 -20.74 -4.14 0.08
CA LYS A 470 -21.29 -4.12 1.44
C LYS A 470 -20.79 -2.91 2.21
N ILE A 471 -21.67 -2.27 2.96
CA ILE A 471 -21.35 -1.09 3.76
C ILE A 471 -21.35 -1.49 5.23
N PHE A 472 -20.23 -1.30 5.91
CA PHE A 472 -20.05 -1.56 7.33
C PHE A 472 -19.79 -0.27 8.08
N VAL A 473 -20.20 -0.21 9.35
CA VAL A 473 -19.89 0.90 10.25
C VAL A 473 -19.53 0.40 11.65
N SER A 474 -18.46 0.94 12.24
CA SER A 474 -18.08 0.68 13.63
C SER A 474 -18.51 1.82 14.55
N PHE A 475 -18.99 1.47 15.75
CA PHE A 475 -19.39 2.44 16.77
C PHE A 475 -18.65 2.20 18.09
N HIS A 476 -18.00 3.24 18.60
CA HIS A 476 -17.17 3.13 19.80
C HIS A 476 -17.76 3.78 21.03
N GLN A 477 -18.78 4.61 20.90
CA GLN A 477 -19.35 5.30 22.05
C GLN A 477 -20.47 4.49 22.72
N PRO A 478 -20.70 4.66 24.03
CA PRO A 478 -21.88 4.12 24.68
C PRO A 478 -23.18 4.63 24.03
N PRO A 479 -24.28 3.87 24.11
CA PRO A 479 -25.59 4.27 23.57
C PRO A 479 -26.03 5.71 23.90
N GLU A 480 -25.81 6.17 25.13
CA GLU A 480 -26.19 7.50 25.61
C GLU A 480 -25.40 8.61 24.89
N ALA A 481 -24.13 8.36 24.56
CA ALA A 481 -23.33 9.30 23.79
C ALA A 481 -23.79 9.35 22.32
N HIS A 482 -24.25 8.24 21.75
CA HIS A 482 -24.89 8.27 20.43
C HIS A 482 -26.16 9.11 20.42
N GLU A 483 -26.97 9.07 21.49
CA GLU A 483 -28.13 9.95 21.64
C GLU A 483 -27.78 11.43 21.65
N GLN A 484 -26.63 11.78 22.23
CA GLN A 484 -26.17 13.15 22.33
C GLN A 484 -25.60 13.69 21.01
N PHE A 485 -24.79 12.90 20.30
CA PHE A 485 -23.97 13.40 19.19
C PHE A 485 -24.50 13.04 17.79
N VAL A 486 -25.33 12.00 17.67
CA VAL A 486 -25.89 11.53 16.40
C VAL A 486 -27.42 11.55 16.49
N LYS A 487 -28.04 12.59 15.93
CA LYS A 487 -29.48 12.85 16.02
C LYS A 487 -30.31 12.00 15.05
N THR A 488 -29.78 11.72 13.86
CA THR A 488 -30.46 10.88 12.86
C THR A 488 -30.05 9.42 12.94
N ARG A 489 -31.00 8.50 12.71
CA ARG A 489 -30.77 7.04 12.61
C ARG A 489 -31.09 6.52 11.21
N GLU A 490 -31.55 7.40 10.33
CA GLU A 490 -31.94 7.05 8.97
C GLU A 490 -30.83 6.32 8.21
N PRO A 491 -29.57 6.79 8.23
CA PRO A 491 -28.49 6.17 7.45
C PRO A 491 -28.15 4.74 7.87
N LEU A 492 -28.52 4.30 9.08
CA LEU A 492 -28.34 2.90 9.52
C LEU A 492 -29.14 1.91 8.66
N LYS A 493 -30.16 2.36 7.94
CA LYS A 493 -30.91 1.49 7.01
C LYS A 493 -30.09 1.14 5.77
N SER A 494 -29.13 2.00 5.40
CA SER A 494 -28.26 1.83 4.24
C SER A 494 -27.09 0.88 4.46
N VAL A 495 -26.82 0.47 5.71
CA VAL A 495 -25.67 -0.39 6.03
C VAL A 495 -26.01 -1.88 5.98
N ASP A 496 -25.03 -2.68 5.58
CA ASP A 496 -25.08 -4.14 5.56
C ASP A 496 -24.58 -4.77 6.86
N GLY A 497 -23.76 -4.04 7.62
CA GLY A 497 -23.22 -4.49 8.89
C GLY A 497 -22.90 -3.35 9.86
N ILE A 498 -23.13 -3.60 11.14
CA ILE A 498 -22.72 -2.74 12.25
C ILE A 498 -21.73 -3.53 13.10
N ILE A 499 -20.55 -2.97 13.31
CA ILE A 499 -19.58 -3.48 14.26
C ILE A 499 -19.75 -2.72 15.57
N VAL A 500 -19.94 -3.46 16.66
CA VAL A 500 -19.97 -2.94 18.01
C VAL A 500 -18.77 -3.45 18.78
N VAL A 501 -18.18 -2.59 19.60
CA VAL A 501 -16.98 -2.91 20.40
C VAL A 501 -17.33 -3.30 21.85
N GLY A 502 -18.60 -3.24 22.23
CA GLY A 502 -19.14 -3.77 23.48
C GLY A 502 -20.48 -4.47 23.24
N THR A 503 -20.72 -5.59 23.91
CA THR A 503 -21.99 -6.34 23.80
C THR A 503 -23.17 -5.54 24.36
N ASN A 504 -22.91 -4.60 25.27
CA ASN A 504 -23.88 -3.64 25.79
C ASN A 504 -24.48 -2.72 24.70
N GLN A 505 -23.83 -2.55 23.55
CA GLN A 505 -24.36 -1.77 22.43
C GLN A 505 -25.39 -2.55 21.59
N ILE A 506 -25.39 -3.89 21.66
CA ILE A 506 -26.24 -4.74 20.81
C ILE A 506 -27.74 -4.43 21.00
N PRO A 507 -28.29 -4.35 22.23
CA PRO A 507 -29.70 -4.04 22.43
C PRO A 507 -30.10 -2.65 21.90
N TYR A 508 -29.18 -1.69 21.92
CA TYR A 508 -29.42 -0.35 21.37
C TYR A 508 -29.57 -0.39 19.85
N PHE A 509 -28.57 -0.91 19.14
CA PHE A 509 -28.60 -0.94 17.67
C PHE A 509 -29.67 -1.90 17.10
N SER A 510 -30.07 -2.92 17.85
CA SER A 510 -31.14 -3.85 17.45
C SER A 510 -32.52 -3.18 17.36
N GLN A 511 -32.68 -1.96 17.88
CA GLN A 511 -33.90 -1.17 17.72
C GLN A 511 -34.00 -0.52 16.34
N PHE A 512 -32.89 -0.41 15.60
CA PHE A 512 -32.81 0.33 14.33
C PHE A 512 -32.50 -0.56 13.13
N VAL A 513 -31.81 -1.69 13.33
CA VAL A 513 -31.46 -2.65 12.28
C VAL A 513 -31.71 -4.09 12.73
N ASP A 514 -31.78 -5.01 11.77
CA ASP A 514 -31.86 -6.45 12.06
C ASP A 514 -30.64 -6.89 12.89
N ARG A 515 -30.89 -7.69 13.94
CA ARG A 515 -29.85 -8.26 14.80
C ARG A 515 -28.78 -9.01 14.00
N SER A 516 -29.13 -9.62 12.86
CA SER A 516 -28.20 -10.34 12.00
C SER A 516 -27.10 -9.45 11.39
N LYS A 517 -27.35 -8.14 11.30
CA LYS A 517 -26.38 -7.15 10.82
C LYS A 517 -25.41 -6.68 11.90
N ILE A 518 -25.65 -7.02 13.17
CA ILE A 518 -24.85 -6.50 14.31
C ILE A 518 -23.80 -7.54 14.71
N HIS A 519 -22.53 -7.17 14.64
CA HIS A 519 -21.39 -8.02 14.93
C HIS A 519 -20.57 -7.42 16.08
N PHE A 520 -20.30 -8.23 17.10
CA PHE A 520 -19.36 -7.85 18.14
C PHE A 520 -17.93 -8.15 17.67
N VAL A 521 -17.11 -7.11 17.57
CA VAL A 521 -15.67 -7.21 17.32
C VAL A 521 -15.00 -6.32 18.37
N PRO A 522 -14.25 -6.90 19.32
CA PRO A 522 -13.66 -6.14 20.41
C PRO A 522 -12.57 -5.20 19.87
N HIS A 523 -12.18 -4.24 20.70
CA HIS A 523 -10.98 -3.44 20.43
C HIS A 523 -9.71 -4.29 20.53
N GLY A 524 -8.73 -4.00 19.67
CA GLY A 524 -7.44 -4.70 19.66
C GLY A 524 -6.34 -4.00 20.46
N VAL A 525 -5.27 -4.74 20.74
CA VAL A 525 -4.03 -4.23 21.36
C VAL A 525 -2.79 -4.85 20.69
N ASP A 526 -1.73 -4.05 20.55
CA ASP A 526 -0.42 -4.54 20.11
C ASP A 526 0.31 -5.24 21.26
N THR A 527 0.23 -6.57 21.29
CA THR A 527 0.79 -7.41 22.34
C THR A 527 2.30 -7.61 22.25
N ASP A 528 2.92 -7.19 21.15
CA ASP A 528 4.37 -7.28 20.92
C ASP A 528 5.08 -6.01 21.40
N PHE A 529 4.40 -4.86 21.26
CA PHE A 529 4.81 -3.59 21.84
C PHE A 529 4.45 -3.50 23.33
N PHE A 530 3.17 -3.62 23.68
CA PHE A 530 2.72 -3.67 25.08
C PHE A 530 2.94 -5.07 25.63
N LYS A 531 4.05 -5.24 26.34
CA LYS A 531 4.42 -6.51 26.96
C LYS A 531 5.14 -6.35 28.29
N PRO A 532 5.11 -7.37 29.16
CA PRO A 532 5.86 -7.35 30.40
C PRO A 532 7.36 -7.19 30.12
N ASN A 533 8.05 -6.43 30.97
CA ASN A 533 9.50 -6.35 30.99
C ASN A 533 10.01 -6.99 32.29
N PRO A 534 10.60 -8.21 32.25
CA PRO A 534 11.12 -8.87 33.44
C PRO A 534 12.22 -8.11 34.17
N ALA A 535 12.91 -7.18 33.49
CA ALA A 535 13.94 -6.34 34.09
C ALA A 535 13.39 -5.07 34.76
N ALA A 536 12.11 -4.73 34.53
CA ALA A 536 11.50 -3.55 35.12
C ALA A 536 11.29 -3.76 36.63
N LYS A 537 11.72 -2.79 37.44
CA LYS A 537 11.50 -2.82 38.89
C LYS A 537 10.09 -2.32 39.20
N LYS A 538 9.23 -3.24 39.65
CA LYS A 538 7.88 -2.92 40.10
C LYS A 538 7.90 -2.56 41.59
N GLU A 539 8.17 -1.28 41.90
CA GLU A 539 8.26 -0.81 43.29
C GLU A 539 7.20 0.25 43.58
N ASN A 540 6.25 -0.06 44.46
CA ASN A 540 5.29 0.87 45.10
C ASN A 540 4.45 1.77 44.17
N ARG A 541 4.38 1.49 42.87
CA ARG A 541 3.70 2.34 41.88
C ARG A 541 2.38 1.73 41.44
N ILE A 542 1.35 2.56 41.43
CA ILE A 542 0.03 2.25 40.88
C ILE A 542 -0.18 3.17 39.70
N LEU A 543 -0.74 2.65 38.61
CA LEU A 543 -0.94 3.43 37.40
C LEU A 543 -2.43 3.70 37.16
N PHE A 544 -2.72 4.92 36.71
CA PHE A 544 -3.97 5.31 36.06
C PHE A 544 -3.65 5.94 34.70
N VAL A 545 -4.39 5.53 33.66
CA VAL A 545 -4.28 6.11 32.31
C VAL A 545 -5.67 6.39 31.73
N GLY A 546 -5.87 7.60 31.21
CA GLY A 546 -7.00 7.96 30.36
C GLY A 546 -7.65 9.32 30.69
N ASN A 547 -8.65 9.69 29.88
CA ASN A 547 -9.32 10.99 29.99
C ASN A 547 -10.83 10.90 29.75
N TRP A 548 -11.27 10.26 28.66
CA TRP A 548 -12.69 10.14 28.33
C TRP A 548 -13.42 9.14 29.25
N LEU A 549 -14.61 9.52 29.74
CA LEU A 549 -15.46 8.74 30.65
C LEU A 549 -14.76 8.24 31.93
N ARG A 550 -13.66 8.89 32.35
CA ARG A 550 -12.98 8.59 33.60
C ARG A 550 -13.70 9.24 34.79
N ASP A 551 -13.70 8.53 35.91
CA ASP A 551 -14.23 9.04 37.16
C ASP A 551 -13.09 9.53 38.07
N PHE A 552 -12.70 10.79 37.84
CA PHE A 552 -11.62 11.44 38.59
C PHE A 552 -11.97 11.66 40.06
N GLU A 553 -13.25 11.85 40.40
CA GLU A 553 -13.70 12.04 41.78
C GLU A 553 -13.45 10.77 42.60
N THR A 554 -13.83 9.62 42.06
CA THR A 554 -13.52 8.32 42.66
C THR A 554 -12.01 8.09 42.75
N LEU A 555 -11.24 8.43 41.70
CA LEU A 555 -9.78 8.27 41.74
C LEU A 555 -9.12 9.12 42.84
N VAL A 556 -9.55 10.37 43.01
CA VAL A 556 -9.07 11.27 44.07
C VAL A 556 -9.40 10.69 45.45
N ALA A 557 -10.61 10.17 45.64
CA ALA A 557 -11.01 9.53 46.89
C ALA A 557 -10.17 8.27 47.18
N VAL A 558 -9.92 7.43 46.17
CA VAL A 558 -8.99 6.28 46.27
C VAL A 558 -7.60 6.76 46.69
N SER A 559 -7.07 7.80 46.03
CA SER A 559 -5.75 8.36 46.34
C SER A 559 -5.62 8.79 47.80
N LYS A 560 -6.64 9.46 48.35
CA LYS A 560 -6.66 9.88 49.76
C LYS A 560 -6.65 8.70 50.72
N ILE A 561 -7.40 7.64 50.43
CA ILE A 561 -7.42 6.42 51.25
C ILE A 561 -6.05 5.74 51.21
N LEU A 562 -5.42 5.65 50.03
CA LEU A 562 -4.09 5.07 49.88
C LEU A 562 -3.02 5.89 50.61
N ALA A 563 -3.06 7.22 50.51
CA ALA A 563 -2.13 8.10 51.24
C ALA A 563 -2.21 7.90 52.76
N ALA A 564 -3.42 7.67 53.29
CA ALA A 564 -3.63 7.46 54.72
C ALA A 564 -3.20 6.06 55.20
N LYS A 565 -3.46 5.01 54.41
CA LYS A 565 -3.23 3.61 54.82
C LYS A 565 -1.90 3.02 54.36
N ALA A 566 -1.34 3.52 53.27
CA ALA A 566 -0.11 3.02 52.65
C ALA A 566 0.66 4.19 51.99
N PRO A 567 1.25 5.10 52.79
CA PRO A 567 1.87 6.34 52.30
C PRO A 567 3.11 6.13 51.40
N HIS A 568 3.64 4.91 51.35
CA HIS A 568 4.73 4.54 50.45
C HIS A 568 4.27 4.31 49.00
N LEU A 569 2.96 4.10 48.78
CA LEU A 569 2.40 3.89 47.43
C LEU A 569 2.26 5.22 46.70
N VAL A 570 2.70 5.24 45.45
CA VAL A 570 2.61 6.39 44.56
C VAL A 570 1.65 6.07 43.42
N LEU A 571 0.69 6.96 43.18
CA LEU A 571 -0.26 6.87 42.07
C LEU A 571 0.23 7.72 40.90
N ASP A 572 0.73 7.09 39.85
CA ASP A 572 1.02 7.76 38.58
C ASP A 572 -0.29 7.96 37.80
N VAL A 573 -0.63 9.22 37.53
CA VAL A 573 -1.84 9.63 36.80
C VAL A 573 -1.42 10.18 35.45
N VAL A 574 -1.72 9.45 34.38
CA VAL A 574 -1.49 9.88 32.99
C VAL A 574 -2.80 10.34 32.37
N THR A 575 -2.95 11.65 32.17
CA THR A 575 -4.18 12.25 31.60
C THR A 575 -3.89 13.61 30.93
N LEU A 576 -4.92 14.31 30.47
CA LEU A 576 -4.78 15.66 29.90
C LEU A 576 -4.51 16.70 30.99
N ASP A 577 -3.68 17.70 30.69
CA ASP A 577 -3.25 18.73 31.65
C ASP A 577 -4.43 19.48 32.30
N ARG A 578 -5.53 19.67 31.56
CA ARG A 578 -6.77 20.27 32.08
C ARG A 578 -7.35 19.56 33.32
N ASN A 579 -7.02 18.28 33.54
CA ASN A 579 -7.50 17.50 34.68
C ASN A 579 -6.53 17.56 35.89
N ARG A 580 -5.41 18.28 35.82
CA ARG A 580 -4.42 18.38 36.90
C ARG A 580 -5.02 18.84 38.22
N HIS A 581 -5.94 19.81 38.15
CA HIS A 581 -6.60 20.43 39.29
C HIS A 581 -7.32 19.44 40.23
N PHE A 582 -7.74 18.27 39.74
CA PHE A 582 -8.34 17.24 40.59
C PHE A 582 -7.35 16.71 41.64
N PHE A 583 -6.05 16.75 41.37
CA PHE A 583 -5.03 16.04 42.14
C PHE A 583 -4.13 16.95 42.98
N ASP A 584 -4.31 18.27 42.96
CA ASP A 584 -3.44 19.23 43.67
C ASP A 584 -3.36 18.95 45.18
N ALA A 585 -4.42 18.41 45.77
CA ALA A 585 -4.50 18.05 47.19
C ALA A 585 -4.10 16.59 47.51
N CYS A 586 -3.54 15.84 46.54
CA CYS A 586 -3.17 14.43 46.69
C CYS A 586 -1.64 14.26 46.76
N PRO A 587 -1.04 14.15 47.95
CA PRO A 587 0.42 14.15 48.11
C PRO A 587 1.11 12.90 47.55
N ASN A 588 0.36 11.83 47.30
CA ASN A 588 0.85 10.57 46.75
C ASN A 588 0.64 10.44 45.23
N VAL A 589 0.22 11.51 44.54
CA VAL A 589 0.01 11.50 43.09
C VAL A 589 1.22 12.06 42.35
N ARG A 590 1.64 11.36 41.30
CA ARG A 590 2.54 11.88 40.27
C ARG A 590 1.75 12.08 38.99
N PHE A 591 1.59 13.33 38.59
CA PHE A 591 0.82 13.69 37.40
C PHE A 591 1.70 13.74 36.16
N HIS A 592 1.22 13.13 35.07
CA HIS A 592 1.88 13.09 33.77
C HIS A 592 0.90 13.51 32.66
N CYS A 593 1.37 14.31 31.71
CA CYS A 593 0.61 14.70 30.52
C CYS A 593 1.55 14.85 29.32
N GLY A 594 1.07 14.45 28.12
CA GLY A 594 1.84 14.61 26.89
C GLY A 594 3.15 13.82 26.85
N ILE A 595 3.23 12.69 27.58
CA ILE A 595 4.43 11.86 27.61
C ILE A 595 4.58 11.04 26.32
N PRO A 596 5.81 10.77 25.85
CA PRO A 596 6.05 9.87 24.72
C PRO A 596 5.54 8.44 25.00
N GLU A 597 5.17 7.71 23.94
CA GLU A 597 4.65 6.35 24.07
C GLU A 597 5.63 5.36 24.72
N ALA A 598 6.94 5.49 24.45
CA ALA A 598 7.96 4.69 25.12
C ALA A 598 8.00 4.94 26.65
N GLU A 599 7.72 6.18 27.08
CA GLU A 599 7.61 6.50 28.50
C GLU A 599 6.31 5.93 29.09
N LEU A 600 5.20 5.99 28.34
CA LEU A 600 3.93 5.37 28.74
C LEU A 600 4.07 3.85 28.91
N LEU A 601 4.72 3.17 27.97
CA LEU A 601 5.04 1.74 28.08
C LEU A 601 5.87 1.44 29.35
N SER A 602 6.88 2.27 29.63
CA SER A 602 7.69 2.12 30.84
C SER A 602 6.83 2.24 32.11
N LYS A 603 5.88 3.19 32.14
CA LYS A 603 4.93 3.33 33.26
C LYS A 603 4.07 2.09 33.44
N TYR A 604 3.56 1.48 32.37
CA TYR A 604 2.84 0.20 32.45
C TYR A 604 3.74 -0.93 32.98
N GLN A 605 5.00 -1.00 32.55
CA GLN A 605 5.92 -2.06 32.95
C GLN A 605 6.41 -1.93 34.40
N GLU A 606 6.52 -0.71 34.91
CA GLU A 606 6.98 -0.38 36.27
C GLU A 606 5.86 -0.39 37.33
N ALA A 607 4.58 -0.42 36.91
CA ALA A 607 3.45 -0.44 37.83
C ALA A 607 3.23 -1.82 38.46
N LEU A 608 2.72 -1.82 39.70
CA LEU A 608 2.25 -3.02 40.38
C LEU A 608 0.90 -3.49 39.83
N LEU A 609 0.00 -2.53 39.58
CA LEU A 609 -1.35 -2.77 39.06
C LEU A 609 -1.89 -1.49 38.38
N LEU A 610 -2.95 -1.66 37.59
CA LEU A 610 -3.67 -0.57 36.95
C LEU A 610 -5.00 -0.32 37.69
N VAL A 611 -5.27 0.95 38.05
CA VAL A 611 -6.55 1.39 38.63
C VAL A 611 -7.23 2.33 37.67
N VAL A 612 -8.45 2.00 37.22
CA VAL A 612 -9.20 2.81 36.23
C VAL A 612 -10.65 2.96 36.66
N PRO A 613 -11.01 3.92 37.52
CA PRO A 613 -12.40 4.23 37.78
C PRO A 613 -13.03 4.92 36.55
N MET A 614 -14.18 4.41 36.15
CA MET A 614 -14.92 4.84 34.95
C MET A 614 -16.36 5.18 35.29
N LYS A 615 -16.91 6.14 34.55
CA LYS A 615 -18.34 6.47 34.55
C LYS A 615 -19.13 5.51 33.65
N ASP A 616 -18.52 5.14 32.52
CA ASP A 616 -19.05 4.17 31.56
C ASP A 616 -17.94 3.70 30.60
N CYS A 617 -18.16 2.64 29.82
CA CYS A 617 -17.31 2.24 28.71
C CYS A 617 -18.03 1.31 27.72
N THR A 618 -17.51 1.20 26.50
CA THR A 618 -17.81 0.14 25.53
C THR A 618 -16.59 -0.76 25.37
N ALA A 619 -15.44 -0.13 25.16
CA ALA A 619 -14.10 -0.68 25.18
C ALA A 619 -13.17 0.24 25.99
N ASN A 620 -11.99 -0.24 26.36
CA ASN A 620 -11.01 0.57 27.05
C ASN A 620 -9.56 0.18 26.70
N ASN A 621 -8.90 1.04 25.91
CA ASN A 621 -7.52 0.83 25.49
C ASN A 621 -6.54 0.74 26.66
N SER A 622 -6.68 1.58 27.69
CA SER A 622 -5.71 1.53 28.80
C SER A 622 -5.81 0.26 29.64
N VAL A 623 -7.02 -0.31 29.75
CA VAL A 623 -7.20 -1.64 30.36
C VAL A 623 -6.52 -2.71 29.50
N LEU A 624 -6.74 -2.72 28.18
CA LEU A 624 -6.10 -3.66 27.26
C LEU A 624 -4.57 -3.56 27.27
N GLU A 625 -4.02 -2.34 27.21
CA GLU A 625 -2.58 -2.06 27.28
C GLU A 625 -1.97 -2.53 28.61
N GLY A 626 -2.66 -2.26 29.74
CA GLY A 626 -2.25 -2.71 31.05
C GLY A 626 -2.29 -4.23 31.19
N MET A 627 -3.34 -4.87 30.67
CA MET A 627 -3.43 -6.33 30.62
C MET A 627 -2.30 -6.92 29.77
N ALA A 628 -2.02 -6.33 28.61
CA ALA A 628 -0.92 -6.74 27.74
C ALA A 628 0.43 -6.59 28.43
N CYS A 629 0.63 -5.60 29.30
CA CYS A 629 1.84 -5.49 30.14
C CYS A 629 1.84 -6.41 31.38
N GLY A 630 0.80 -7.24 31.57
CA GLY A 630 0.67 -8.18 32.67
C GLY A 630 0.34 -7.51 34.00
N LEU A 631 -0.45 -6.43 33.99
CA LEU A 631 -0.92 -5.78 35.19
C LEU A 631 -2.25 -6.38 35.68
N PRO A 632 -2.39 -6.65 36.98
CA PRO A 632 -3.70 -6.77 37.62
C PRO A 632 -4.53 -5.52 37.38
N ILE A 633 -5.83 -5.68 37.11
CA ILE A 633 -6.74 -4.57 36.83
C ILE A 633 -7.68 -4.35 38.00
N VAL A 634 -7.84 -3.10 38.44
CA VAL A 634 -8.90 -2.69 39.36
C VAL A 634 -9.71 -1.59 38.68
N THR A 635 -10.99 -1.85 38.41
CA THR A 635 -11.81 -0.93 37.61
C THR A 635 -13.29 -0.99 38.01
N THR A 636 -14.12 -0.18 37.38
CA THR A 636 -15.56 -0.09 37.67
C THR A 636 -16.35 -1.10 36.84
N ASP A 637 -17.35 -1.74 37.45
CA ASP A 637 -18.33 -2.60 36.80
C ASP A 637 -19.38 -1.77 36.03
N VAL A 638 -18.99 -1.26 34.85
CA VAL A 638 -19.83 -0.42 33.98
C VAL A 638 -19.71 -0.81 32.52
N GLY A 639 -20.79 -0.62 31.77
CA GLY A 639 -20.82 -0.74 30.32
C GLY A 639 -20.29 -2.09 29.81
N GLY A 640 -19.40 -2.04 28.81
CA GLY A 640 -18.81 -3.20 28.14
C GLY A 640 -17.58 -3.80 28.83
N ILE A 641 -17.18 -3.37 30.03
CA ILE A 641 -15.91 -3.81 30.65
C ILE A 641 -15.79 -5.33 30.79
N ARG A 642 -16.92 -6.01 31.05
CA ARG A 642 -17.00 -7.46 31.22
C ARG A 642 -16.77 -8.25 29.93
N ASP A 643 -16.81 -7.59 28.77
CA ASP A 643 -16.42 -8.21 27.50
C ASP A 643 -14.88 -8.39 27.41
N TYR A 644 -14.12 -7.60 28.19
CA TYR A 644 -12.66 -7.55 28.12
C TYR A 644 -11.99 -8.25 29.30
N VAL A 645 -12.61 -8.22 30.48
CA VAL A 645 -12.01 -8.75 31.73
C VAL A 645 -12.88 -9.82 32.39
N ASN A 646 -12.27 -10.63 33.23
CA ASN A 646 -12.94 -11.58 34.12
C ASN A 646 -12.35 -11.52 35.54
N ASP A 647 -12.94 -12.25 36.49
CA ASP A 647 -12.53 -12.23 37.89
C ASP A 647 -11.10 -12.75 38.13
N ALA A 648 -10.51 -13.46 37.16
CA ALA A 648 -9.14 -13.96 37.26
C ALA A 648 -8.08 -12.90 36.91
N CYS A 649 -8.44 -11.87 36.14
CA CYS A 649 -7.54 -10.80 35.71
C CYS A 649 -7.92 -9.40 36.26
N ALA A 650 -9.12 -9.24 36.80
CA ALA A 650 -9.61 -7.95 37.29
C ALA A 650 -10.40 -8.04 38.60
N THR A 651 -10.34 -6.99 39.41
CA THR A 651 -11.30 -6.71 40.48
C THR A 651 -12.24 -5.58 40.04
N LEU A 652 -13.54 -5.90 39.92
CA LEU A 652 -14.57 -4.96 39.52
C LEU A 652 -15.27 -4.35 40.76
N CYS A 653 -15.34 -3.03 40.83
CA CYS A 653 -16.00 -2.28 41.91
C CYS A 653 -17.25 -1.58 41.41
N LYS A 654 -18.22 -1.32 42.30
CA LYS A 654 -19.41 -0.55 41.94
C LYS A 654 -19.05 0.90 41.58
N PRO A 655 -19.81 1.55 40.68
CA PRO A 655 -19.65 2.99 40.39
C PRO A 655 -19.62 3.84 41.66
N GLY A 656 -18.63 4.73 41.78
CA GLY A 656 -18.47 5.61 42.94
C GLY A 656 -17.88 4.96 44.20
N ASP A 657 -17.68 3.64 44.24
CA ASP A 657 -17.22 2.93 45.44
C ASP A 657 -15.69 2.99 45.59
N SER A 658 -15.20 4.19 45.91
CA SER A 658 -13.78 4.46 46.17
C SER A 658 -13.21 3.64 47.33
N ALA A 659 -14.03 3.27 48.32
CA ALA A 659 -13.61 2.44 49.43
C ALA A 659 -13.30 1.02 48.94
N ALA A 660 -14.24 0.35 48.26
CA ALA A 660 -14.00 -0.98 47.72
C ALA A 660 -12.79 -1.01 46.78
N MET A 661 -12.64 0.01 45.93
CA MET A 661 -11.52 0.13 45.01
C MET A 661 -10.18 0.28 45.73
N ALA A 662 -10.08 1.17 46.72
CA ALA A 662 -8.86 1.31 47.52
C ALA A 662 -8.54 0.05 48.34
N HIS A 663 -9.56 -0.64 48.85
CA HIS A 663 -9.41 -1.92 49.54
C HIS A 663 -8.90 -3.02 48.61
N ALA A 664 -9.39 -3.08 47.37
CA ALA A 664 -8.89 -4.02 46.36
C ALA A 664 -7.41 -3.80 46.05
N VAL A 665 -7.01 -2.53 45.87
CA VAL A 665 -5.61 -2.14 45.69
C VAL A 665 -4.77 -2.58 46.88
N LEU A 666 -5.14 -2.21 48.10
CA LEU A 666 -4.40 -2.55 49.32
C LEU A 666 -4.28 -4.06 49.54
N ARG A 667 -5.30 -4.84 49.17
CA ARG A 667 -5.26 -6.31 49.23
C ARG A 667 -4.25 -6.86 48.22
N LEU A 668 -4.28 -6.41 46.97
CA LEU A 668 -3.40 -6.92 45.92
C LEU A 668 -1.93 -6.56 46.20
N VAL A 669 -1.64 -5.35 46.65
CA VAL A 669 -0.25 -4.95 46.96
C VAL A 669 0.30 -5.61 48.23
N SER A 670 -0.54 -6.15 49.10
CA SER A 670 -0.10 -6.89 50.30
C SER A 670 0.03 -8.39 50.07
N ASP A 671 -0.45 -8.91 48.93
CA ASP A 671 -0.35 -10.31 48.53
C ASP A 671 0.37 -10.42 47.18
N GLN A 672 1.69 -10.57 47.25
CA GLN A 672 2.56 -10.68 46.06
C GLN A 672 2.14 -11.84 45.15
N LYS A 673 1.69 -12.96 45.72
CA LYS A 673 1.27 -14.13 44.94
C LYS A 673 0.00 -13.81 44.15
N ALA A 674 -1.00 -13.22 44.81
CA ALA A 674 -2.23 -12.82 44.13
C ALA A 674 -1.98 -11.75 43.04
N LEU A 675 -1.05 -10.82 43.29
CA LEU A 675 -0.63 -9.82 42.30
C LEU A 675 -0.02 -10.47 41.06
N GLU A 676 0.91 -11.41 41.23
CA GLU A 676 1.58 -12.12 40.14
C GLU A 676 0.63 -13.03 39.36
N GLU A 677 -0.23 -13.78 40.07
CA GLU A 677 -1.24 -14.65 39.46
C GLU A 677 -2.24 -13.85 38.62
N MET A 678 -2.79 -12.77 39.17
CA MET A 678 -3.73 -11.91 38.44
C MET A 678 -3.05 -11.22 37.25
N GLY A 679 -1.80 -10.76 37.39
CA GLY A 679 -1.04 -10.16 36.30
C GLY A 679 -0.74 -11.15 35.16
N SER A 680 -0.41 -12.40 35.50
CA SER A 680 -0.23 -13.47 34.51
C SER A 680 -1.52 -13.76 33.74
N ASN A 681 -2.65 -13.85 34.46
CA ASN A 681 -3.97 -14.04 33.85
C ASN A 681 -4.35 -12.86 32.95
N SER A 682 -4.05 -11.62 33.35
CA SER A 682 -4.25 -10.44 32.51
C SER A 682 -3.49 -10.53 31.19
N ARG A 683 -2.20 -10.91 31.23
CA ARG A 683 -1.41 -11.08 30.01
C ARG A 683 -2.02 -12.16 29.12
N GLN A 684 -2.33 -13.33 29.67
CA GLN A 684 -2.93 -14.41 28.89
C GLN A 684 -4.25 -13.98 28.22
N LYS A 685 -5.12 -13.32 28.99
CA LYS A 685 -6.39 -12.82 28.46
C LYS A 685 -6.20 -11.76 27.37
N SER A 686 -5.21 -10.87 27.50
CA SER A 686 -4.92 -9.84 26.49
C SER A 686 -4.53 -10.39 25.12
N LEU A 687 -3.93 -11.58 25.05
CA LEU A 687 -3.50 -12.21 23.79
C LEU A 687 -4.70 -12.55 22.90
N GLU A 688 -5.88 -12.77 23.48
CA GLU A 688 -7.13 -12.95 22.74
C GLU A 688 -7.56 -11.69 21.98
N PHE A 689 -7.10 -10.51 22.44
CA PHE A 689 -7.38 -9.20 21.85
C PHE A 689 -6.22 -8.68 20.99
N GLY A 690 -5.23 -9.53 20.69
CA GLY A 690 -4.17 -9.18 19.75
C GLY A 690 -4.75 -8.82 18.38
N TRP A 691 -4.23 -7.77 17.74
CA TRP A 691 -4.73 -7.31 16.44
C TRP A 691 -4.89 -8.40 15.36
N PRO A 692 -4.00 -9.42 15.23
CA PRO A 692 -4.22 -10.51 14.29
C PRO A 692 -5.54 -11.29 14.54
N ALA A 693 -5.87 -11.57 15.79
CA ALA A 693 -7.08 -12.30 16.15
C ALA A 693 -8.34 -11.44 15.91
N VAL A 694 -8.29 -10.18 16.34
CA VAL A 694 -9.40 -9.22 16.18
C VAL A 694 -9.66 -8.92 14.70
N SER A 695 -8.63 -8.80 13.88
CA SER A 695 -8.73 -8.60 12.42
C SER A 695 -9.44 -9.76 11.74
N GLU A 696 -9.20 -11.00 12.17
CA GLU A 696 -9.90 -12.14 11.60
C GLU A 696 -11.37 -12.22 12.04
N MET A 697 -11.71 -11.78 13.25
CA MET A 697 -13.10 -11.62 13.67
C MET A 697 -13.85 -10.62 12.77
N LEU A 698 -13.19 -9.51 12.42
CA LEU A 698 -13.75 -8.51 11.50
C LEU A 698 -13.92 -9.08 10.08
N MET A 699 -12.92 -9.79 9.57
CA MET A 699 -13.01 -10.45 8.25
C MET A 699 -14.13 -11.51 8.21
N GLU A 700 -14.36 -12.25 9.29
CA GLU A 700 -15.49 -13.18 9.35
C GLU A 700 -16.84 -12.48 9.36
N ALA A 701 -16.96 -11.31 10.00
CA ALA A 701 -18.16 -10.47 9.90
C ALA A 701 -18.43 -10.07 8.44
N TYR A 702 -17.38 -9.67 7.70
CA TYR A 702 -17.51 -9.37 6.28
C TYR A 702 -17.93 -10.58 5.46
N ARG A 703 -17.27 -11.74 5.65
CA ARG A 703 -17.60 -12.98 4.91
C ARG A 703 -19.06 -13.37 5.12
N LYS A 704 -19.58 -13.26 6.35
CA LYS A 704 -20.99 -13.54 6.66
C LYS A 704 -21.95 -12.65 5.85
N SER A 705 -21.62 -11.39 5.62
CA SER A 705 -22.49 -10.48 4.86
C SER A 705 -22.63 -10.81 3.37
N PHE A 706 -21.73 -11.63 2.80
CA PHE A 706 -21.79 -12.11 1.41
C PHE A 706 -22.39 -13.51 1.26
N ARG A 707 -22.70 -14.21 2.35
CA ARG A 707 -23.32 -15.55 2.32
C ARG A 707 -24.84 -15.51 2.27
N ASN A 708 -25.44 -14.33 2.48
CA ASN A 708 -26.89 -14.12 2.63
C ASN A 708 -27.52 -13.48 1.39
#